data_AF-A0AAD9EYZ3-F1
#
_entry.id   AF-A0AAD9EYZ3-F1
#
_cell.length_a   1.000
_cell.length_b   1.000
_cell.length_c   1.000
_cell.angle_alpha   90.00
_cell.angle_beta   90.00
_cell.angle_gamma   90.00
#
_symmetry.space_group_name_H-M   'P 1'
#
loop_
_entity.id
_entity.type
_entity.pdbx_description
1 polymer ?
#
loop_
_entity_poly.entity_id
_entity_poly.type
_entity_poly.pdbx_seq_one_letter_code
_entity_poly.pdbx_strand_id
1 'polypeptide(L)'
;MAESANCFYCREDLGGKRFVRNEGRPVCIRCHTKFCANSCVECHRPIPVESKELSHKGRHWHEECFRCAKCYKPLAKDPFSTKDDRIMCGKCCSREDAPRCHGCYKALLPGTESVEYKGNSWHDECFTCFTCKRPIGSLSFLSKGTDVYCSPCHDKKFAKHCVCCKKAITSGGVNYQDQPWHSHCFVCSSCSKPLAGTSFTNHQDQVFCVDCYKTSVAKKCSGCQNPITGFGKGVNVVNYEGGSWHEYCFNFSGLSLWGEVVQFTTVCSNWTLKPQVSIPPLQELTVCLNLNFETEEAASSWTAFMYSHPEVQTELGLAMKDHRLLVWLFGSEWSTTHRINLRRSRWYSMCLTWKHKGRLALYIDGQQERIRTDTPSLSRKLSPNGTLTLGASRSVVNGITFPALVGKLSLFRLWGRERSDHDVTSLRCTEGDVVKWARDNWDTPVCDVFSNSSLECEWSVYEVRLMFFIMRSDGKNNTELYTARDIAHTWLRTVLPSTFFLNRVSVFEVPRSRKNNSFVNENKLMRWSPSLKRFDCLVHINVIPSLNVATVKHMIPTELRDIYYDPREKLQLQADCDSIHTTPVESFSAVTISPPGEVTEPSPVTTTIFKTTTSIKTTSTPTSVPTTAAPVTTLNTTTPANVSELYFEVKMNISLTGDSDPGQTVSTWLNSSLPDDMMMVLDLQLLPKTQRESCIFQVVVMMSQLDTQEIETQIRHLLLTPYNNGLISIATEDIQISRILITKCNAETRLTMKGLFVWPDTPGGKNATQPCPKNPLSHARRQCKLCLSTQWLVSDLEDCGLVVETIPDLNHVEVTAENALEVVEMIEDLLSDHSTLNYQEVATVLNKLEDIVNLSRVTPCLGQALINIISDILESESNLVPFTNMILNITEAVGDRMVGYEGSSTLTAPSIAISVVDVVPGEFSSLTFGVSSDRAGKKPEIFINSYPFNQTVAFISLPSVLQHSFPENSSTQSPPR
;
A
#
# COMPACT_ATOMS: atom_id res chain seq x y z
N MET A 1 -85.30 -69.98 -15.09
CA MET A 1 -85.45 -69.68 -13.65
C MET A 1 -85.07 -68.22 -13.46
N ALA A 2 -86.00 -67.38 -13.00
CA ALA A 2 -85.77 -65.95 -12.81
C ALA A 2 -85.07 -65.73 -11.46
N GLU A 3 -83.93 -65.03 -11.44
CA GLU A 3 -83.26 -64.64 -10.20
C GLU A 3 -84.12 -63.62 -9.43
N SER A 4 -84.51 -63.96 -8.19
CA SER A 4 -85.27 -63.06 -7.33
C SER A 4 -84.38 -61.89 -6.87
N ALA A 5 -84.69 -60.67 -7.31
CA ALA A 5 -84.01 -59.46 -6.86
C ALA A 5 -84.61 -58.98 -5.54
N ASN A 6 -84.20 -59.58 -4.41
CA ASN A 6 -84.64 -59.13 -3.09
C ASN A 6 -83.66 -58.09 -2.52
N CYS A 7 -84.16 -57.13 -1.74
CA CYS A 7 -83.31 -56.16 -1.06
C CYS A 7 -82.36 -56.86 -0.08
N PHE A 8 -81.06 -56.55 -0.16
CA PHE A 8 -80.05 -57.14 0.70
C PHE A 8 -80.33 -57.00 2.21
N TYR A 9 -80.81 -55.82 2.66
CA TYR A 9 -81.07 -55.57 4.09
C TYR A 9 -82.44 -56.06 4.58
N CYS A 10 -83.54 -55.70 3.92
CA CYS A 10 -84.89 -56.05 4.38
C CYS A 10 -85.50 -57.30 3.74
N ARG A 11 -84.82 -57.91 2.76
CA ARG A 11 -85.24 -59.09 2.00
C ARG A 11 -86.58 -58.97 1.25
N GLU A 12 -87.16 -57.77 1.16
CA GLU A 12 -88.35 -57.51 0.33
C GLU A 12 -88.04 -57.72 -1.16
N ASP A 13 -89.02 -58.26 -1.90
CA ASP A 13 -88.96 -58.38 -3.35
C ASP A 13 -88.95 -56.98 -4.01
N LEU A 14 -87.96 -56.75 -4.88
CA LEU A 14 -87.74 -55.52 -5.63
C LEU A 14 -88.30 -55.59 -7.06
N GLY A 15 -88.98 -56.68 -7.44
CA GLY A 15 -89.70 -56.79 -8.70
C GLY A 15 -90.63 -55.59 -8.93
N GLY A 16 -90.33 -54.80 -9.98
CA GLY A 16 -91.09 -53.60 -10.34
C GLY A 16 -90.90 -52.37 -9.42
N LYS A 17 -90.07 -52.45 -8.38
CA LYS A 17 -89.77 -51.33 -7.47
C LYS A 17 -88.41 -50.73 -7.78
N ARG A 18 -88.23 -49.43 -7.50
CA ARG A 18 -86.92 -48.77 -7.63
C ARG A 18 -85.95 -49.25 -6.54
N PHE A 19 -84.74 -49.61 -6.93
CA PHE A 19 -83.66 -50.05 -6.03
C PHE A 19 -82.31 -49.52 -6.52
N VAL A 20 -81.32 -49.49 -5.62
CA VAL A 20 -79.96 -49.00 -5.87
C VAL A 20 -78.99 -50.16 -5.66
N ARG A 21 -77.94 -50.23 -6.49
CA ARG A 21 -76.86 -51.20 -6.29
C ARG A 21 -75.79 -50.56 -5.41
N ASN A 22 -75.72 -50.95 -4.14
CA ASN A 22 -74.61 -50.59 -3.27
C ASN A 22 -73.62 -51.76 -3.23
N GLU A 23 -72.37 -51.53 -3.61
CA GLU A 23 -71.32 -52.57 -3.73
C GLU A 23 -71.78 -53.81 -4.53
N GLY A 24 -72.51 -53.58 -5.62
CA GLY A 24 -73.02 -54.65 -6.50
C GLY A 24 -74.30 -55.34 -6.03
N ARG A 25 -74.75 -55.15 -4.77
CA ARG A 25 -75.95 -55.79 -4.19
C ARG A 25 -77.19 -54.89 -4.32
N PRO A 26 -78.36 -55.44 -4.68
CA PRO A 26 -79.59 -54.66 -4.80
C PRO A 26 -80.15 -54.29 -3.42
N VAL A 27 -80.38 -53.00 -3.18
CA VAL A 27 -80.89 -52.43 -1.93
C VAL A 27 -82.09 -51.53 -2.23
N CYS A 28 -83.21 -51.70 -1.53
CA CYS A 28 -84.35 -50.80 -1.69
C CYS A 28 -84.00 -49.38 -1.24
N ILE A 29 -84.66 -48.36 -1.81
CA ILE A 29 -84.37 -46.95 -1.51
C ILE A 29 -84.45 -46.68 0.00
N ARG A 30 -85.42 -47.27 0.71
CA ARG A 30 -85.58 -47.11 2.18
C ARG A 30 -84.35 -47.60 2.95
N CYS A 31 -83.82 -48.77 2.60
CA CYS A 31 -82.63 -49.31 3.25
C CYS A 31 -81.37 -48.55 2.84
N HIS A 32 -81.27 -48.10 1.60
CA HIS A 32 -80.14 -47.27 1.16
C HIS A 32 -80.09 -45.95 1.94
N THR A 33 -81.21 -45.21 2.01
CA THR A 33 -81.28 -43.94 2.74
C THR A 33 -80.98 -44.11 4.24
N LYS A 34 -81.29 -45.28 4.80
CA LYS A 34 -81.07 -45.56 6.23
C LYS A 34 -79.64 -46.00 6.57
N PHE A 35 -79.02 -46.82 5.72
CA PHE A 35 -77.76 -47.50 6.07
C PHE A 35 -76.57 -47.11 5.19
N CYS A 36 -76.80 -46.42 4.06
CA CYS A 36 -75.78 -46.20 3.04
C CYS A 36 -75.65 -44.73 2.60
N ALA A 37 -76.66 -43.89 2.86
CA ALA A 37 -76.64 -42.48 2.45
C ALA A 37 -75.64 -41.65 3.28
N ASN A 38 -74.90 -40.77 2.60
CA ASN A 38 -74.03 -39.78 3.24
C ASN A 38 -74.85 -38.78 4.05
N SER A 39 -74.31 -38.33 5.18
CA SER A 39 -74.97 -37.32 6.02
C SER A 39 -74.53 -35.91 5.61
N CYS A 40 -75.49 -35.01 5.46
CA CYS A 40 -75.19 -33.62 5.11
C CYS A 40 -74.45 -32.91 6.26
N VAL A 41 -73.34 -32.23 5.98
CA VAL A 41 -72.54 -31.55 7.01
C VAL A 41 -73.28 -30.41 7.71
N GLU A 42 -74.19 -29.72 7.01
CA GLU A 42 -74.91 -28.56 7.56
C GLU A 42 -76.15 -28.93 8.37
N CYS A 43 -76.92 -29.94 7.93
CA CYS A 43 -78.19 -30.28 8.58
C CYS A 43 -78.19 -31.68 9.24
N HIS A 44 -77.11 -32.44 9.09
CA HIS A 44 -76.91 -33.78 9.65
C HIS A 44 -77.96 -34.83 9.26
N ARG A 45 -78.76 -34.56 8.22
CA ARG A 45 -79.73 -35.52 7.68
C ARG A 45 -79.09 -36.36 6.56
N PRO A 46 -79.47 -37.64 6.42
CA PRO A 46 -79.02 -38.48 5.31
C PRO A 46 -79.52 -37.91 3.99
N ILE A 47 -78.65 -37.83 2.99
CA ILE A 47 -78.93 -37.30 1.65
C ILE A 47 -79.59 -38.42 0.83
N PRO A 48 -80.89 -38.34 0.50
CA PRO A 48 -81.57 -39.38 -0.27
C PRO A 48 -80.98 -39.50 -1.67
N VAL A 49 -80.99 -40.70 -2.25
CA VAL A 49 -80.50 -40.97 -3.63
C VAL A 49 -81.25 -40.17 -4.69
N GLU A 50 -82.49 -39.77 -4.37
CA GLU A 50 -83.32 -38.95 -5.26
C GLU A 50 -82.94 -37.47 -5.24
N SER A 51 -82.08 -37.04 -4.31
CA SER A 51 -81.60 -35.66 -4.19
C SER A 51 -80.20 -35.51 -4.77
N LYS A 52 -79.92 -34.32 -5.34
CA LYS A 52 -78.62 -34.01 -5.91
C LYS A 52 -77.61 -33.74 -4.79
N GLU A 53 -76.65 -34.66 -4.66
CA GLU A 53 -75.57 -34.61 -3.68
C GLU A 53 -74.39 -33.78 -4.21
N LEU A 54 -73.90 -32.84 -3.40
CA LEU A 54 -72.67 -32.10 -3.67
C LEU A 54 -71.57 -32.56 -2.71
N SER A 55 -70.38 -32.80 -3.24
CA SER A 55 -69.23 -33.24 -2.44
C SER A 55 -67.98 -32.38 -2.67
N HIS A 56 -67.25 -32.10 -1.59
CA HIS A 56 -65.96 -31.40 -1.63
C HIS A 56 -65.09 -31.87 -0.46
N LYS A 57 -63.85 -32.29 -0.75
CA LYS A 57 -62.87 -32.80 0.25
C LYS A 57 -63.47 -33.85 1.21
N GLY A 58 -64.23 -34.82 0.67
CA GLY A 58 -64.81 -35.93 1.45
C GLY A 58 -65.99 -35.54 2.35
N ARG A 59 -66.55 -34.33 2.19
CA ARG A 59 -67.75 -33.85 2.89
C ARG A 59 -68.90 -33.74 1.90
N HIS A 60 -70.13 -33.90 2.39
CA HIS A 60 -71.34 -34.03 1.58
C HIS A 60 -72.42 -33.04 2.02
N TRP A 61 -73.14 -32.46 1.06
CA TRP A 61 -74.23 -31.52 1.31
C TRP A 61 -75.41 -31.78 0.37
N HIS A 62 -76.61 -31.46 0.84
CA HIS A 62 -77.72 -31.19 -0.07
C HIS A 62 -77.37 -29.98 -0.95
N GLU A 63 -77.84 -29.94 -2.19
CA GLU A 63 -77.67 -28.79 -3.08
C GLU A 63 -78.11 -27.46 -2.42
N GLU A 64 -79.21 -27.49 -1.65
CA GLU A 64 -79.72 -26.34 -0.90
C GLU A 64 -78.90 -25.97 0.35
N CYS A 65 -78.18 -26.94 0.91
CA CYS A 65 -77.32 -26.74 2.08
C CYS A 65 -75.93 -26.24 1.70
N PHE A 66 -75.54 -26.33 0.42
CA PHE A 66 -74.23 -25.87 -0.05
C PHE A 66 -74.25 -24.36 -0.32
N ARG A 67 -74.12 -23.57 0.74
CA ARG A 67 -74.28 -22.10 0.73
C ARG A 67 -73.23 -21.40 1.57
N CYS A 68 -72.96 -20.13 1.24
CA CYS A 68 -72.00 -19.30 1.98
C CYS A 68 -72.42 -19.17 3.45
N ALA A 69 -71.52 -19.47 4.40
CA ALA A 69 -71.82 -19.42 5.82
C ALA A 69 -72.19 -18.01 6.35
N LYS A 70 -71.85 -16.94 5.62
CA LYS A 70 -72.09 -15.54 6.03
C LYS A 70 -73.28 -14.89 5.32
N CYS A 71 -73.39 -15.08 4.01
CA CYS A 71 -74.47 -14.45 3.22
C CYS A 71 -75.55 -15.43 2.75
N TYR A 72 -75.43 -16.72 3.07
CA TYR A 72 -76.38 -17.78 2.74
C TYR A 72 -76.69 -17.96 1.25
N LYS A 73 -75.91 -17.32 0.36
CA LYS A 73 -76.02 -17.51 -1.09
C LYS A 73 -75.68 -18.97 -1.46
N PRO A 74 -76.50 -19.67 -2.28
CA PRO A 74 -76.15 -20.98 -2.82
C PRO A 74 -74.85 -20.93 -3.62
N LEU A 75 -73.95 -21.88 -3.39
CA LEU A 75 -72.63 -21.94 -4.04
C LEU A 75 -72.46 -23.13 -4.98
N ALA A 76 -73.54 -23.87 -5.25
CA ALA A 76 -73.52 -25.07 -6.09
C ALA A 76 -72.95 -24.82 -7.52
N LYS A 77 -72.94 -23.58 -7.98
CA LYS A 77 -72.46 -23.16 -9.32
C LYS A 77 -71.50 -21.97 -9.29
N ASP A 78 -71.13 -21.49 -8.10
CA ASP A 78 -70.29 -20.30 -7.93
C ASP A 78 -68.92 -20.67 -7.33
N PRO A 79 -67.84 -19.93 -7.66
CA PRO A 79 -66.54 -20.12 -7.00
C PRO A 79 -66.64 -19.89 -5.49
N PHE A 80 -66.02 -20.78 -4.71
CA PHE A 80 -66.03 -20.74 -3.25
C PHE A 80 -64.65 -21.04 -2.67
N SER A 81 -64.45 -20.65 -1.42
CA SER A 81 -63.25 -20.94 -0.64
C SER A 81 -63.65 -21.59 0.69
N THR A 82 -62.76 -22.39 1.26
CA THR A 82 -62.94 -23.01 2.59
C THR A 82 -62.05 -22.30 3.60
N LYS A 83 -62.65 -21.70 4.63
CA LYS A 83 -61.95 -21.06 5.77
C LYS A 83 -62.57 -21.61 7.04
N ASP A 84 -61.75 -22.16 7.93
CA ASP A 84 -62.16 -22.79 9.19
C ASP A 84 -63.29 -23.82 9.02
N ASP A 85 -63.14 -24.74 8.06
CA ASP A 85 -64.11 -25.80 7.75
C ASP A 85 -65.50 -25.33 7.27
N ARG A 86 -65.66 -24.04 6.99
CA ARG A 86 -66.89 -23.44 6.45
C ARG A 86 -66.69 -22.99 4.99
N ILE A 87 -67.72 -23.18 4.17
CA ILE A 87 -67.72 -22.76 2.77
C ILE A 87 -68.18 -21.29 2.64
N MET A 88 -67.39 -20.47 1.94
CA MET A 88 -67.57 -19.02 1.82
C MET A 88 -67.49 -18.58 0.36
N CYS A 89 -68.29 -17.58 -0.03
CA CYS A 89 -68.21 -17.00 -1.37
C CYS A 89 -67.00 -16.06 -1.49
N GLY A 90 -66.44 -15.92 -2.71
CA GLY A 90 -65.25 -15.09 -2.93
C GLY A 90 -65.37 -13.64 -2.42
N LYS A 91 -66.56 -13.03 -2.54
CA LYS A 91 -66.81 -11.66 -2.05
C LYS A 91 -66.79 -11.52 -0.52
N CYS A 92 -67.20 -12.56 0.20
CA CYS A 92 -67.17 -12.56 1.67
C CYS A 92 -65.78 -12.93 2.20
N CYS A 93 -64.96 -13.64 1.40
CA CYS A 93 -63.60 -14.00 1.76
C CYS A 93 -62.61 -12.82 1.61
N SER A 94 -62.78 -11.96 0.60
CA SER A 94 -61.80 -10.90 0.26
C SER A 94 -61.93 -9.59 1.06
N ARG A 95 -63.03 -9.37 1.78
CA ARG A 95 -63.31 -8.10 2.47
C ARG A 95 -62.67 -7.95 3.86
N GLU A 96 -62.22 -9.03 4.49
CA GLU A 96 -61.69 -8.98 5.86
C GLU A 96 -60.19 -8.59 5.92
N ASP A 97 -59.44 -8.71 4.81
CA ASP A 97 -57.97 -8.57 4.80
C ASP A 97 -57.43 -7.51 3.82
N ALA A 98 -58.26 -6.60 3.29
CA ALA A 98 -57.83 -5.63 2.27
C ALA A 98 -57.15 -4.37 2.88
N PRO A 99 -55.95 -3.95 2.39
CA PRO A 99 -55.26 -2.75 2.86
C PRO A 99 -56.09 -1.48 2.60
N ARG A 100 -55.94 -0.44 3.44
CA ARG A 100 -56.74 0.80 3.36
C ARG A 100 -55.92 1.98 2.85
N CYS A 101 -56.53 2.80 2.02
CA CYS A 101 -55.94 4.05 1.54
C CYS A 101 -55.79 5.06 2.68
N HIS A 102 -54.58 5.59 2.90
CA HIS A 102 -54.29 6.57 3.95
C HIS A 102 -54.94 7.95 3.69
N GLY A 103 -55.20 8.30 2.42
CA GLY A 103 -55.83 9.57 2.06
C GLY A 103 -57.35 9.60 2.30
N CYS A 104 -58.06 8.51 2.02
CA CYS A 104 -59.53 8.48 2.09
C CYS A 104 -60.11 7.35 2.95
N TYR A 105 -59.26 6.53 3.59
CA TYR A 105 -59.59 5.46 4.52
C TYR A 105 -60.47 4.32 3.96
N LYS A 106 -60.68 4.27 2.64
CA LYS A 106 -61.41 3.19 1.94
C LYS A 106 -60.46 2.02 1.60
N ALA A 107 -61.00 0.81 1.50
CA ALA A 107 -60.24 -0.39 1.15
C ALA A 107 -59.73 -0.34 -0.29
N LEU A 108 -58.47 -0.74 -0.50
CA LEU A 108 -57.84 -0.97 -1.80
C LEU A 108 -58.30 -2.34 -2.31
N LEU A 109 -59.06 -2.34 -3.40
CA LEU A 109 -59.62 -3.56 -3.96
C LEU A 109 -58.57 -4.29 -4.82
N PRO A 110 -58.55 -5.63 -4.84
CA PRO A 110 -57.66 -6.37 -5.73
C PRO A 110 -57.86 -5.93 -7.20
N GLY A 111 -56.78 -5.44 -7.82
CA GLY A 111 -56.77 -4.92 -9.20
C GLY A 111 -56.82 -3.39 -9.36
N THR A 112 -56.88 -2.59 -8.28
CA THR A 112 -56.81 -1.12 -8.37
C THR A 112 -55.37 -0.62 -8.29
N GLU A 113 -55.00 0.33 -9.15
CA GLU A 113 -53.71 1.03 -9.08
C GLU A 113 -53.55 1.76 -7.74
N SER A 114 -52.42 1.54 -7.06
CA SER A 114 -52.16 2.07 -5.73
C SER A 114 -50.71 2.52 -5.59
N VAL A 115 -50.49 3.56 -4.79
CA VAL A 115 -49.17 4.13 -4.53
C VAL A 115 -48.78 3.81 -3.10
N GLU A 116 -47.57 3.29 -2.89
CA GLU A 116 -46.99 3.07 -1.57
C GLU A 116 -45.83 4.01 -1.31
N TYR A 117 -45.86 4.69 -0.16
CA TYR A 117 -44.83 5.65 0.25
C TYR A 117 -44.76 5.74 1.78
N LYS A 118 -43.56 5.54 2.34
CA LYS A 118 -43.32 5.55 3.80
C LYS A 118 -44.30 4.67 4.61
N GLY A 119 -44.54 3.44 4.14
CA GLY A 119 -45.35 2.44 4.85
C GLY A 119 -46.86 2.70 4.85
N ASN A 120 -47.33 3.65 4.05
CA ASN A 120 -48.76 3.90 3.83
C ASN A 120 -49.08 3.62 2.36
N SER A 121 -50.33 3.22 2.10
CA SER A 121 -50.85 2.97 0.75
C SER A 121 -51.92 4.00 0.42
N TRP A 122 -51.98 4.48 -0.81
CA TRP A 122 -52.99 5.43 -1.30
C TRP A 122 -53.59 4.93 -2.61
N HIS A 123 -54.81 5.37 -2.92
CA HIS A 123 -55.24 5.39 -4.32
C HIS A 123 -54.36 6.37 -5.09
N ASP A 124 -54.08 6.09 -6.35
CA ASP A 124 -53.31 6.98 -7.22
C ASP A 124 -53.86 8.43 -7.21
N GLU A 125 -55.19 8.56 -7.25
CA GLU A 125 -55.89 9.85 -7.18
C GLU A 125 -55.79 10.57 -5.83
N CYS A 126 -55.51 9.83 -4.74
CA CYS A 126 -55.43 10.36 -3.38
C CYS A 126 -54.03 10.88 -3.02
N PHE A 127 -53.01 10.58 -3.84
CA PHE A 127 -51.64 11.05 -3.61
C PHE A 127 -51.41 12.39 -4.34
N THR A 128 -51.71 13.50 -3.65
CA THR A 128 -51.80 14.85 -4.26
C THR A 128 -50.78 15.86 -3.72
N CYS A 129 -50.40 16.84 -4.55
CA CYS A 129 -49.53 17.94 -4.14
C CYS A 129 -50.21 18.87 -3.13
N PHE A 130 -49.50 19.24 -2.06
CA PHE A 130 -50.00 20.09 -0.98
C PHE A 130 -50.46 21.48 -1.46
N THR A 131 -49.73 22.07 -2.41
CA THR A 131 -50.01 23.42 -2.93
C THR A 131 -51.09 23.42 -4.00
N CYS A 132 -50.93 22.60 -5.05
CA CYS A 132 -51.84 22.65 -6.21
C CYS A 132 -52.99 21.64 -6.16
N LYS A 133 -52.99 20.73 -5.17
CA LYS A 133 -54.01 19.68 -4.92
C LYS A 133 -54.26 18.72 -6.09
N ARG A 134 -53.36 18.66 -7.08
CA ARG A 134 -53.46 17.71 -8.19
C ARG A 134 -52.81 16.37 -7.82
N PRO A 135 -53.35 15.24 -8.29
CA PRO A 135 -52.72 13.93 -8.13
C PRO A 135 -51.36 13.95 -8.84
N ILE A 136 -50.36 13.38 -8.16
CA ILE A 136 -48.98 13.33 -8.64
C ILE A 136 -48.81 12.13 -9.58
N GLY A 137 -49.54 11.03 -9.35
CA GLY A 137 -49.47 9.82 -10.17
C GLY A 137 -48.05 9.26 -10.22
N SER A 138 -47.56 8.99 -11.44
CA SER A 138 -46.19 8.54 -11.73
C SER A 138 -45.15 9.66 -11.82
N LEU A 139 -45.52 10.92 -11.58
CA LEU A 139 -44.60 12.06 -11.68
C LEU A 139 -43.67 12.17 -10.45
N SER A 140 -42.49 12.75 -10.64
CA SER A 140 -41.56 13.01 -9.55
C SER A 140 -42.12 14.03 -8.55
N PHE A 141 -41.86 13.80 -7.25
CA PHE A 141 -42.33 14.66 -6.17
C PHE A 141 -41.24 14.90 -5.12
N LEU A 142 -41.37 16.01 -4.39
CA LEU A 142 -40.44 16.43 -3.34
C LEU A 142 -41.21 16.59 -2.02
N SER A 143 -40.69 16.02 -0.93
CA SER A 143 -41.30 16.15 0.40
C SER A 143 -40.54 17.14 1.27
N LYS A 144 -41.28 17.96 2.03
CA LYS A 144 -40.75 18.82 3.10
C LYS A 144 -41.58 18.57 4.36
N GLY A 145 -41.05 17.76 5.27
CA GLY A 145 -41.79 17.29 6.44
C GLY A 145 -42.82 16.21 6.06
N THR A 146 -44.09 16.46 6.39
CA THR A 146 -45.24 15.60 6.04
C THR A 146 -45.87 15.93 4.70
N ASP A 147 -45.55 17.10 4.14
CA ASP A 147 -46.19 17.60 2.92
C ASP A 147 -45.41 17.19 1.67
N VAL A 148 -46.15 16.72 0.67
CA VAL A 148 -45.65 16.37 -0.65
C VAL A 148 -45.98 17.48 -1.65
N TYR A 149 -44.98 17.95 -2.39
CA TYR A 149 -45.10 19.01 -3.38
C TYR A 149 -44.78 18.46 -4.78
N CYS A 150 -45.49 18.93 -5.79
CA CYS A 150 -45.02 18.79 -7.17
C CYS A 150 -43.84 19.73 -7.41
N SER A 151 -42.92 19.34 -8.28
CA SER A 151 -41.67 20.07 -8.55
C SER A 151 -41.88 21.57 -8.82
N PRO A 152 -42.85 22.00 -9.65
CA PRO A 152 -43.07 23.43 -9.91
C PRO A 152 -43.47 24.24 -8.68
N CYS A 153 -44.28 23.66 -7.79
CA CYS A 153 -44.73 24.35 -6.59
C CYS A 153 -43.65 24.40 -5.51
N HIS A 154 -42.76 23.42 -5.49
CA HIS A 154 -41.62 23.40 -4.59
C HIS A 154 -40.62 24.52 -4.93
N ASP A 155 -40.19 24.61 -6.20
CA ASP A 155 -39.12 25.53 -6.61
C ASP A 155 -39.52 27.00 -6.46
N LYS A 156 -40.79 27.32 -6.75
CA LYS A 156 -41.34 28.67 -6.60
C LYS A 156 -41.28 29.20 -5.17
N LYS A 157 -41.34 28.33 -4.15
CA LYS A 157 -41.44 28.73 -2.74
C LYS A 157 -40.07 28.80 -2.04
N PHE A 158 -39.04 28.13 -2.56
CA PHE A 158 -37.81 27.87 -1.80
C PHE A 158 -36.47 28.18 -2.51
N ALA A 159 -36.46 28.76 -3.72
CA ALA A 159 -35.21 29.03 -4.47
C ALA A 159 -34.39 30.26 -3.96
N LYS A 160 -33.06 30.16 -3.94
CA LYS A 160 -32.09 31.25 -3.64
C LYS A 160 -31.79 32.10 -4.88
N HIS A 161 -31.16 33.28 -4.80
CA HIS A 161 -30.87 34.16 -5.97
C HIS A 161 -29.37 34.37 -6.22
N CYS A 162 -28.94 34.46 -7.48
CA CYS A 162 -27.53 34.57 -7.89
C CYS A 162 -26.94 35.99 -7.79
N VAL A 163 -25.70 36.15 -7.30
CA VAL A 163 -25.01 37.45 -7.18
C VAL A 163 -24.68 38.08 -8.53
N CYS A 164 -24.18 37.31 -9.50
CA CYS A 164 -23.89 37.80 -10.86
C CYS A 164 -25.13 38.34 -11.59
N CYS A 165 -26.17 37.50 -11.75
CA CYS A 165 -27.28 37.80 -12.66
C CYS A 165 -28.63 38.09 -11.97
N LYS A 166 -28.70 38.04 -10.64
CA LYS A 166 -29.89 38.33 -9.80
C LYS A 166 -31.12 37.43 -9.98
N LYS A 167 -31.06 36.35 -10.77
CA LYS A 167 -32.18 35.38 -10.96
C LYS A 167 -32.19 34.26 -9.91
N ALA A 168 -33.34 33.60 -9.73
CA ALA A 168 -33.53 32.49 -8.80
C ALA A 168 -32.85 31.19 -9.29
N ILE A 169 -32.10 30.56 -8.40
CA ILE A 169 -31.37 29.30 -8.54
C ILE A 169 -32.34 28.17 -8.20
N THR A 170 -33.01 27.64 -9.21
CA THR A 170 -33.98 26.54 -9.08
C THR A 170 -33.30 25.16 -9.01
N SER A 171 -32.09 25.03 -9.55
CA SER A 171 -31.23 23.85 -9.42
C SER A 171 -29.77 24.21 -9.70
N GLY A 172 -28.82 23.48 -9.11
CA GLY A 172 -27.40 23.55 -9.50
C GLY A 172 -26.67 24.89 -9.24
N GLY A 173 -26.86 25.50 -8.06
CA GLY A 173 -26.09 26.70 -7.65
C GLY A 173 -24.78 26.37 -6.95
N VAL A 174 -23.81 27.28 -7.03
CA VAL A 174 -22.58 27.23 -6.24
C VAL A 174 -22.55 28.40 -5.26
N ASN A 175 -22.01 28.16 -4.08
CA ASN A 175 -21.68 29.25 -3.17
C ASN A 175 -20.18 29.53 -3.32
N TYR A 176 -19.71 30.76 -3.15
CA TYR A 176 -18.28 31.08 -3.03
C TYR A 176 -18.15 32.29 -2.11
N GLN A 177 -17.36 32.18 -1.03
CA GLN A 177 -17.31 33.17 0.05
C GLN A 177 -18.72 33.57 0.57
N ASP A 178 -19.54 32.56 0.88
CA ASP A 178 -20.94 32.68 1.32
C ASP A 178 -21.93 33.36 0.36
N GLN A 179 -21.49 33.69 -0.86
CA GLN A 179 -22.35 34.29 -1.88
C GLN A 179 -22.89 33.23 -2.86
N PRO A 180 -24.20 33.21 -3.14
CA PRO A 180 -24.80 32.26 -4.08
C PRO A 180 -24.66 32.72 -5.53
N TRP A 181 -24.21 31.82 -6.40
CA TRP A 181 -24.06 32.02 -7.83
C TRP A 181 -24.76 30.89 -8.59
N HIS A 182 -25.24 31.15 -9.80
CA HIS A 182 -25.48 30.04 -10.73
C HIS A 182 -24.12 29.41 -11.07
N SER A 183 -24.12 28.09 -11.28
CA SER A 183 -22.94 27.38 -11.77
C SER A 183 -22.33 28.08 -13.00
N HIS A 184 -23.18 28.49 -13.95
CA HIS A 184 -22.78 29.19 -15.17
C HIS A 184 -22.39 30.69 -14.99
N CYS A 185 -22.63 31.27 -13.82
CA CYS A 185 -22.30 32.67 -13.52
C CYS A 185 -20.96 32.83 -12.80
N PHE A 186 -20.43 31.75 -12.24
CA PHE A 186 -19.13 31.73 -11.57
C PHE A 186 -18.09 31.24 -12.56
N VAL A 187 -17.40 32.16 -13.25
CA VAL A 187 -16.57 31.86 -14.44
C VAL A 187 -15.15 32.43 -14.34
N CYS A 188 -14.22 31.85 -15.09
CA CYS A 188 -12.83 32.28 -15.19
C CYS A 188 -12.71 33.68 -15.77
N SER A 189 -11.96 34.57 -15.12
CA SER A 189 -11.76 35.95 -15.60
C SER A 189 -11.01 36.05 -16.93
N SER A 190 -10.24 35.02 -17.31
CA SER A 190 -9.49 35.02 -18.58
C SER A 190 -10.22 34.34 -19.74
N CYS A 191 -10.86 33.19 -19.52
CA CYS A 191 -11.48 32.40 -20.58
C CYS A 191 -13.01 32.27 -20.46
N SER A 192 -13.61 32.87 -19.42
CA SER A 192 -15.05 32.85 -19.14
C SER A 192 -15.66 31.45 -18.99
N LYS A 193 -14.85 30.39 -18.82
CA LYS A 193 -15.33 29.04 -18.52
C LYS A 193 -15.90 28.94 -17.10
N PRO A 194 -17.01 28.23 -16.86
CA PRO A 194 -17.54 27.98 -15.51
C PRO A 194 -16.50 27.33 -14.59
N LEU A 195 -16.38 27.87 -13.39
CA LEU A 195 -15.47 27.43 -12.32
C LEU A 195 -16.19 26.65 -11.21
N ALA A 196 -17.51 26.59 -11.28
CA ALA A 196 -18.32 25.75 -10.40
C ALA A 196 -17.85 24.29 -10.49
N GLY A 197 -17.59 23.67 -9.34
CA GLY A 197 -17.16 22.27 -9.23
C GLY A 197 -15.84 21.90 -9.92
N THR A 198 -15.10 22.88 -10.45
CA THR A 198 -13.76 22.70 -10.98
C THR A 198 -12.72 23.33 -10.07
N SER A 199 -11.46 22.91 -10.18
CA SER A 199 -10.34 23.53 -9.49
C SER A 199 -10.06 24.88 -10.13
N PHE A 200 -10.05 25.91 -9.30
CA PHE A 200 -9.72 27.27 -9.72
C PHE A 200 -8.79 27.88 -8.69
N THR A 201 -8.10 28.93 -9.09
CA THR A 201 -7.26 29.70 -8.18
C THR A 201 -7.69 31.16 -8.20
N ASN A 202 -7.62 31.80 -7.04
CA ASN A 202 -7.77 33.24 -6.95
C ASN A 202 -6.39 33.87 -7.05
N HIS A 203 -6.22 34.80 -7.98
CA HIS A 203 -5.01 35.60 -8.08
C HIS A 203 -5.45 37.06 -8.23
N GLN A 204 -5.16 37.87 -7.21
CA GLN A 204 -5.51 39.30 -7.16
C GLN A 204 -7.02 39.56 -7.34
N ASP A 205 -7.86 38.90 -6.53
CA ASP A 205 -9.33 39.03 -6.52
C ASP A 205 -10.06 38.61 -7.81
N GLN A 206 -9.32 38.03 -8.75
CA GLN A 206 -9.86 37.42 -9.96
C GLN A 206 -9.69 35.90 -9.89
N VAL A 207 -10.70 35.17 -10.35
CA VAL A 207 -10.73 33.72 -10.32
C VAL A 207 -10.35 33.16 -11.69
N PHE A 208 -9.31 32.32 -11.73
CA PHE A 208 -8.78 31.72 -12.96
C PHE A 208 -8.93 30.19 -12.89
N CYS A 209 -9.25 29.55 -14.01
CA CYS A 209 -9.15 28.10 -14.10
C CYS A 209 -7.68 27.66 -14.09
N VAL A 210 -7.41 26.41 -13.70
CA VAL A 210 -6.05 25.85 -13.60
C VAL A 210 -5.26 25.99 -14.91
N ASP A 211 -5.88 25.79 -16.07
CA ASP A 211 -5.19 25.87 -17.36
C ASP A 211 -4.83 27.30 -17.76
N CYS A 212 -5.75 28.25 -17.54
CA CYS A 212 -5.46 29.66 -17.76
C CYS A 212 -4.36 30.10 -16.80
N TYR A 213 -4.43 29.70 -15.53
CA TYR A 213 -3.36 29.97 -14.58
C TYR A 213 -2.02 29.38 -15.04
N LYS A 214 -1.97 28.11 -15.45
CA LYS A 214 -0.76 27.44 -16.00
C LYS A 214 -0.13 28.18 -17.18
N THR A 215 -0.98 28.72 -18.05
CA THR A 215 -0.54 29.23 -19.35
C THR A 215 -0.19 30.72 -19.30
N SER A 216 -0.95 31.52 -18.56
CA SER A 216 -0.83 32.98 -18.55
C SER A 216 -0.35 33.58 -17.22
N VAL A 217 -0.26 32.79 -16.15
CA VAL A 217 0.07 33.31 -14.80
C VAL A 217 1.22 32.54 -14.13
N ALA A 218 1.32 31.21 -14.30
CA ALA A 218 2.29 30.36 -13.61
C ALA A 218 3.72 30.53 -14.15
N LYS A 219 4.72 30.47 -13.25
CA LYS A 219 6.14 30.45 -13.61
C LYS A 219 6.51 29.13 -14.29
N LYS A 220 7.49 29.12 -15.20
CA LYS A 220 7.94 27.90 -15.91
C LYS A 220 9.19 27.29 -15.28
N CYS A 221 9.29 25.96 -15.35
CA CYS A 221 10.43 25.18 -14.89
C CYS A 221 11.62 25.38 -15.81
N SER A 222 12.76 25.84 -15.30
CA SER A 222 13.96 26.06 -16.11
C SER A 222 14.56 24.75 -16.67
N GLY A 223 14.28 23.60 -16.07
CA GLY A 223 14.80 22.30 -16.52
C GLY A 223 13.99 21.63 -17.61
N CYS A 224 12.68 21.47 -17.38
CA CYS A 224 11.81 20.80 -18.33
C CYS A 224 10.88 21.76 -19.10
N GLN A 225 10.95 23.07 -18.83
CA GLN A 225 10.15 24.13 -19.46
C GLN A 225 8.63 24.04 -19.27
N ASN A 226 8.16 23.11 -18.42
CA ASN A 226 6.75 22.97 -18.07
C ASN A 226 6.35 23.97 -16.96
N PRO A 227 5.09 24.42 -16.89
CA PRO A 227 4.61 25.32 -15.85
C PRO A 227 4.72 24.70 -14.46
N ILE A 228 5.22 25.46 -13.50
CA ILE A 228 5.30 25.08 -12.10
C ILE A 228 3.98 25.42 -11.43
N THR A 229 3.26 24.38 -11.03
CA THR A 229 1.95 24.51 -10.40
C THR A 229 1.87 23.74 -9.10
N GLY A 230 1.13 24.25 -8.12
CA GLY A 230 0.87 23.58 -6.84
C GLY A 230 -0.04 22.34 -6.92
N PHE A 231 -0.10 21.67 -8.07
CA PHE A 231 -0.95 20.50 -8.34
C PHE A 231 -0.13 19.44 -9.10
N GLY A 232 -0.07 18.17 -8.63
CA GLY A 232 0.61 17.04 -9.29
C GLY A 232 2.08 16.76 -8.87
N LYS A 233 2.82 15.90 -9.59
CA LYS A 233 4.28 15.68 -9.36
C LYS A 233 5.02 17.02 -9.47
N GLY A 234 5.82 17.37 -8.47
CA GLY A 234 6.57 18.64 -8.43
C GLY A 234 5.91 19.78 -7.65
N VAL A 235 5.03 19.46 -6.69
CA VAL A 235 4.55 20.42 -5.67
C VAL A 235 5.70 21.13 -4.97
N ASN A 236 6.83 20.45 -4.81
CA ASN A 236 8.07 21.03 -4.33
C ASN A 236 8.80 21.74 -5.47
N VAL A 237 9.03 23.03 -5.26
CA VAL A 237 9.66 23.93 -6.22
C VAL A 237 11.03 24.31 -5.71
N VAL A 238 12.06 24.04 -6.49
CA VAL A 238 13.43 24.48 -6.21
C VAL A 238 13.66 25.76 -7.00
N ASN A 239 13.91 26.87 -6.29
CA ASN A 239 14.30 28.12 -6.95
C ASN A 239 15.83 28.23 -6.91
N TYR A 240 16.47 28.28 -8.09
CA TYR A 240 17.93 28.31 -8.23
C TYR A 240 18.31 29.25 -9.38
N GLU A 241 19.25 30.17 -9.14
CA GLU A 241 19.78 31.16 -10.10
C GLU A 241 18.72 31.95 -10.89
N GLY A 242 17.66 32.42 -10.22
CA GLY A 242 16.59 33.20 -10.86
C GLY A 242 15.62 32.36 -11.71
N GLY A 243 15.87 31.05 -11.82
CA GLY A 243 14.97 30.05 -12.36
C GLY A 243 14.18 29.33 -11.27
N SER A 244 13.02 28.83 -11.63
CA SER A 244 12.24 27.91 -10.79
C SER A 244 12.30 26.52 -11.43
N TRP A 245 12.41 25.45 -10.66
CA TRP A 245 12.59 24.07 -11.13
C TRP A 245 11.64 23.13 -10.39
N HIS A 246 11.20 22.04 -11.02
CA HIS A 246 10.61 20.93 -10.27
C HIS A 246 11.71 20.23 -9.47
N GLU A 247 11.42 19.79 -8.25
CA GLU A 247 12.35 19.01 -7.40
C GLU A 247 13.01 17.85 -8.17
N TYR A 248 12.24 17.08 -8.95
CA TYR A 248 12.75 15.95 -9.74
C TYR A 248 13.40 16.34 -11.07
N CYS A 249 13.18 17.57 -11.56
CA CYS A 249 13.89 18.10 -12.73
C CYS A 249 15.18 18.81 -12.34
N PHE A 250 15.40 19.03 -11.06
CA PHE A 250 16.62 19.60 -10.52
C PHE A 250 17.67 18.48 -10.45
N ASN A 251 18.46 18.37 -11.52
CA ASN A 251 19.40 17.27 -11.71
C ASN A 251 20.65 17.44 -10.82
N PHE A 252 21.03 16.37 -10.11
CA PHE A 252 22.11 16.41 -9.11
C PHE A 252 23.43 15.74 -9.55
N SER A 253 23.51 15.29 -10.79
CA SER A 253 24.49 14.31 -11.26
C SER A 253 25.91 14.83 -11.55
N GLY A 254 26.18 16.12 -11.34
CA GLY A 254 27.53 16.70 -11.42
C GLY A 254 28.14 17.09 -10.07
N LEU A 255 27.50 16.76 -8.94
CA LEU A 255 27.71 17.52 -7.71
C LEU A 255 28.52 16.81 -6.64
N SER A 256 28.40 15.50 -6.42
CA SER A 256 29.14 14.86 -5.31
C SER A 256 30.67 15.06 -5.43
N LEU A 257 31.29 15.64 -4.40
CA LEU A 257 32.74 15.87 -4.28
C LEU A 257 33.48 14.72 -3.55
N TRP A 258 32.83 13.58 -3.28
CA TRP A 258 33.48 12.43 -2.63
C TRP A 258 34.67 11.90 -3.44
N GLY A 259 35.82 11.73 -2.78
CA GLY A 259 37.09 11.37 -3.43
C GLY A 259 37.81 12.55 -4.08
N GLU A 260 37.18 13.73 -4.06
CA GLU A 260 37.75 14.98 -4.52
C GLU A 260 38.18 15.88 -3.36
N VAL A 261 39.22 16.68 -3.62
CA VAL A 261 39.86 17.57 -2.66
C VAL A 261 39.89 18.98 -3.23
N VAL A 262 39.66 19.97 -2.36
CA VAL A 262 39.99 21.37 -2.66
C VAL A 262 41.34 21.72 -2.06
N GLN A 263 42.17 22.43 -2.81
CA GLN A 263 43.43 22.97 -2.33
C GLN A 263 43.33 24.49 -2.17
N PHE A 264 43.36 24.95 -0.92
CA PHE A 264 43.41 26.36 -0.57
C PHE A 264 44.85 26.86 -0.60
N THR A 265 45.04 27.99 -1.26
CA THR A 265 46.32 28.67 -1.45
C THR A 265 46.14 30.17 -1.16
N THR A 266 47.20 30.96 -1.33
CA THR A 266 47.08 32.43 -1.25
C THR A 266 46.22 33.03 -2.37
N VAL A 267 45.97 32.28 -3.45
CA VAL A 267 45.17 32.69 -4.62
C VAL A 267 43.73 32.15 -4.52
N CYS A 268 43.59 30.86 -4.22
CA CYS A 268 42.31 30.23 -3.87
C CYS A 268 42.12 30.33 -2.34
N SER A 269 41.46 31.39 -1.90
CA SER A 269 41.41 31.72 -0.47
C SER A 269 40.19 31.16 0.27
N ASN A 270 39.08 30.88 -0.41
CA ASN A 270 37.90 30.34 0.24
C ASN A 270 36.89 29.70 -0.71
N TRP A 271 36.02 28.87 -0.15
CA TRP A 271 34.74 28.45 -0.73
C TRP A 271 33.61 28.97 0.15
N THR A 272 32.51 29.40 -0.46
CA THR A 272 31.33 29.85 0.29
C THR A 272 30.15 28.93 0.00
N LEU A 273 29.36 28.65 1.02
CA LEU A 273 28.12 27.91 0.89
C LEU A 273 27.18 28.69 -0.03
N LYS A 274 26.61 28.01 -1.02
CA LYS A 274 25.72 28.65 -1.98
C LYS A 274 24.49 29.23 -1.27
N PRO A 275 23.99 30.40 -1.68
CA PRO A 275 22.84 31.05 -1.03
C PRO A 275 21.56 30.21 -0.99
N GLN A 276 21.43 29.20 -1.85
CA GLN A 276 20.25 28.33 -1.91
C GLN A 276 20.27 27.23 -0.84
N VAL A 277 21.43 26.95 -0.23
CA VAL A 277 21.54 26.03 0.90
C VAL A 277 21.50 26.82 2.18
N SER A 278 20.40 26.73 2.91
CA SER A 278 20.23 27.40 4.21
C SER A 278 20.51 26.45 5.35
N ILE A 279 21.30 26.90 6.33
CA ILE A 279 21.47 26.21 7.60
C ILE A 279 20.26 26.60 8.47
N PRO A 280 19.41 25.64 8.88
CA PRO A 280 18.23 25.91 9.71
C PRO A 280 18.66 26.29 11.14
N PRO A 281 17.74 26.75 12.00
CA PRO A 281 18.08 27.01 13.39
C PRO A 281 18.38 25.68 14.11
N LEU A 282 19.63 25.47 14.51
CA LEU A 282 20.08 24.21 15.11
C LEU A 282 20.17 24.31 16.64
N GLN A 283 19.57 23.34 17.33
CA GLN A 283 19.72 23.11 18.78
C GLN A 283 20.76 22.05 19.11
N GLU A 284 21.19 21.31 18.11
CA GLU A 284 22.24 20.32 18.19
C GLU A 284 22.86 20.21 16.79
N LEU A 285 24.13 19.86 16.74
CA LEU A 285 24.87 19.77 15.48
C LEU A 285 26.10 18.87 15.60
N THR A 286 26.52 18.38 14.44
CA THR A 286 27.83 17.75 14.24
C THR A 286 28.45 18.29 12.96
N VAL A 287 29.69 18.75 13.02
CA VAL A 287 30.47 19.13 11.83
C VAL A 287 31.67 18.21 11.74
N CYS A 288 31.95 17.64 10.57
CA CYS A 288 33.18 16.90 10.32
C CYS A 288 33.81 17.33 9.00
N LEU A 289 35.15 17.36 8.94
CA LEU A 289 35.94 17.66 7.75
C LEU A 289 37.34 17.05 7.87
N ASN A 290 38.02 16.88 6.73
CA ASN A 290 39.40 16.40 6.68
C ASN A 290 40.35 17.50 6.24
N LEU A 291 41.49 17.63 6.92
CA LEU A 291 42.54 18.61 6.59
C LEU A 291 43.87 17.93 6.30
N ASN A 292 44.66 18.51 5.40
CA ASN A 292 46.04 18.13 5.14
C ASN A 292 46.87 19.38 4.82
N PHE A 293 48.07 19.47 5.38
CA PHE A 293 48.91 20.67 5.30
C PHE A 293 50.25 20.35 4.61
N GLU A 294 50.73 21.25 3.76
CA GLU A 294 51.97 21.05 3.01
C GLU A 294 53.22 21.46 3.82
N THR A 295 53.10 22.37 4.79
CA THR A 295 54.19 22.84 5.66
C THR A 295 53.78 22.86 7.14
N GLU A 296 54.76 22.73 8.05
CA GLU A 296 54.51 22.82 9.50
C GLU A 296 54.10 24.24 9.93
N GLU A 297 54.60 25.26 9.24
CA GLU A 297 54.19 26.66 9.44
C GLU A 297 52.70 26.85 9.12
N ALA A 298 52.24 26.33 7.98
CA ALA A 298 50.83 26.37 7.59
C ALA A 298 49.93 25.56 8.53
N ALA A 299 50.48 24.53 9.17
CA ALA A 299 49.78 23.71 10.15
C ALA A 299 49.68 24.37 11.54
N SER A 300 50.47 25.42 11.82
CA SER A 300 50.54 26.06 13.15
C SER A 300 49.45 27.11 13.42
N SER A 301 48.92 27.74 12.36
CA SER A 301 47.83 28.71 12.41
C SER A 301 47.05 28.72 11.10
N TRP A 302 45.72 28.53 11.16
CA TRP A 302 44.84 28.42 9.99
C TRP A 302 43.37 28.52 10.40
N THR A 303 42.46 28.72 9.44
CA THR A 303 41.00 28.71 9.67
C THR A 303 40.34 27.73 8.70
N ALA A 304 39.74 26.66 9.20
CA ALA A 304 39.13 25.64 8.35
C ALA A 304 37.77 26.09 7.81
N PHE A 305 36.92 26.61 8.71
CA PHE A 305 35.64 27.16 8.33
C PHE A 305 35.12 28.17 9.34
N MET A 306 34.23 29.05 8.88
CA MET A 306 33.50 30.01 9.70
C MET A 306 32.05 30.12 9.22
N TYR A 307 31.13 30.20 10.17
CA TYR A 307 29.73 30.53 9.99
C TYR A 307 29.42 31.81 10.75
N SER A 308 28.97 32.82 10.03
CA SER A 308 28.74 34.17 10.55
C SER A 308 27.32 34.63 10.23
N HIS A 309 26.69 35.35 11.17
CA HIS A 309 25.39 35.97 10.97
C HIS A 309 25.55 37.51 11.02
N PRO A 310 24.80 38.31 10.23
CA PRO A 310 24.98 39.78 10.21
C PRO A 310 24.87 40.45 11.60
N GLU A 311 24.06 39.89 12.50
CA GLU A 311 23.88 40.40 13.87
C GLU A 311 24.91 39.86 14.88
N VAL A 312 25.58 38.75 14.56
CA VAL A 312 26.53 38.04 15.43
C VAL A 312 27.78 37.69 14.61
N GLN A 313 28.87 38.44 14.82
CA GLN A 313 30.09 38.39 13.98
C GLN A 313 30.56 36.97 13.64
N THR A 314 30.53 36.02 14.58
CA THR A 314 30.89 34.61 14.35
C THR A 314 30.09 33.72 15.30
N GLU A 315 29.32 32.80 14.72
CA GLU A 315 28.46 31.90 15.48
C GLU A 315 29.00 30.49 15.58
N LEU A 316 29.70 30.00 14.57
CA LEU A 316 30.32 28.68 14.57
C LEU A 316 31.60 28.73 13.74
N GLY A 317 32.70 28.14 14.22
CA GLY A 317 33.92 28.07 13.41
C GLY A 317 35.00 27.21 14.04
N LEU A 318 35.96 26.79 13.21
CA LEU A 318 37.12 26.00 13.63
C LEU A 318 38.40 26.59 13.03
N ALA A 319 39.36 26.88 13.89
CA ALA A 319 40.67 27.39 13.53
C ALA A 319 41.78 26.83 14.42
N MET A 320 43.01 27.15 14.07
CA MET A 320 44.20 26.95 14.90
C MET A 320 44.98 28.25 15.02
N LYS A 321 45.55 28.49 16.20
CA LYS A 321 46.48 29.59 16.47
C LYS A 321 47.57 29.13 17.43
N ASP A 322 48.83 29.37 17.09
CA ASP A 322 49.99 29.01 17.92
C ASP A 322 49.96 27.55 18.40
N HIS A 323 49.60 26.63 17.50
CA HIS A 323 49.38 25.20 17.77
C HIS A 323 48.23 24.90 18.76
N ARG A 324 47.25 25.77 18.94
CA ARG A 324 46.05 25.50 19.75
C ARG A 324 44.82 25.57 18.86
N LEU A 325 43.95 24.56 18.95
CA LEU A 325 42.67 24.61 18.25
C LEU A 325 41.75 25.59 18.96
N LEU A 326 41.05 26.35 18.14
CA LEU A 326 40.07 27.35 18.52
C LEU A 326 38.73 26.96 17.90
N VAL A 327 37.69 26.95 18.73
CA VAL A 327 36.31 26.76 18.30
C VAL A 327 35.53 27.99 18.70
N TRP A 328 34.81 28.59 17.75
CA TRP A 328 33.81 29.59 18.07
C TRP A 328 32.44 28.94 18.13
N LEU A 329 31.68 29.25 19.16
CA LEU A 329 30.27 28.87 19.28
C LEU A 329 29.48 29.99 19.96
N PHE A 330 28.48 30.53 19.26
CA PHE A 330 27.60 31.63 19.70
C PHE A 330 28.34 32.89 20.19
N GLY A 331 29.42 33.26 19.49
CA GLY A 331 30.28 34.40 19.84
C GLY A 331 31.26 34.13 20.99
N SER A 332 31.24 32.94 21.60
CA SER A 332 32.21 32.52 22.61
C SER A 332 33.37 31.78 21.94
N GLU A 333 34.60 32.06 22.37
CA GLU A 333 35.81 31.39 21.88
C GLU A 333 36.25 30.33 22.88
N TRP A 334 36.56 29.14 22.37
CA TRP A 334 36.95 27.98 23.14
C TRP A 334 38.29 27.47 22.61
N SER A 335 39.22 27.12 23.51
CA SER A 335 40.57 26.70 23.12
C SER A 335 41.01 25.40 23.77
N THR A 336 41.85 24.65 23.07
CA THR A 336 42.46 23.44 23.64
C THR A 336 43.42 23.78 24.78
N THR A 337 43.36 22.97 25.84
CA THR A 337 44.18 23.13 27.04
C THR A 337 45.68 22.98 26.77
N HIS A 338 46.06 22.22 25.75
CA HIS A 338 47.43 21.94 25.34
C HIS A 338 47.65 22.26 23.86
N ARG A 339 48.93 22.21 23.43
CA ARG A 339 49.33 22.41 22.04
C ARG A 339 49.18 21.12 21.25
N ILE A 340 48.66 21.23 20.03
CA ILE A 340 48.43 20.16 19.07
C ILE A 340 49.42 20.33 17.92
N ASN A 341 50.21 19.29 17.68
CA ASN A 341 51.22 19.27 16.61
C ASN A 341 50.72 18.44 15.43
N LEU A 342 50.22 19.13 14.40
CA LEU A 342 49.82 18.51 13.14
C LEU A 342 51.05 18.35 12.22
N ARG A 343 51.22 17.16 11.63
CA ARG A 343 52.35 16.81 10.76
C ARG A 343 52.05 17.18 9.32
N ARG A 344 53.09 17.60 8.58
CA ARG A 344 53.00 17.83 7.14
C ARG A 344 52.59 16.57 6.38
N SER A 345 51.86 16.77 5.28
CA SER A 345 51.42 15.75 4.33
C SER A 345 50.58 14.60 4.92
N ARG A 346 50.02 14.77 6.12
CA ARG A 346 49.12 13.82 6.77
C ARG A 346 47.69 14.36 6.76
N TRP A 347 46.73 13.49 6.47
CA TRP A 347 45.31 13.77 6.63
C TRP A 347 44.90 13.63 8.10
N TYR A 348 44.11 14.60 8.56
CA TYR A 348 43.51 14.63 9.89
C TYR A 348 41.99 14.78 9.75
N SER A 349 41.23 13.89 10.40
CA SER A 349 39.78 14.01 10.53
C SER A 349 39.45 14.88 11.74
N MET A 350 38.73 15.97 11.52
CA MET A 350 38.34 16.90 12.57
C MET A 350 36.83 16.95 12.67
N CYS A 351 36.30 16.64 13.86
CA CYS A 351 34.87 16.67 14.13
C CYS A 351 34.54 17.53 15.36
N LEU A 352 33.42 18.24 15.30
CA LEU A 352 32.88 19.06 16.36
C LEU A 352 31.44 18.66 16.63
N THR A 353 31.10 18.35 17.88
CA THR A 353 29.73 18.02 18.30
C THR A 353 29.25 18.97 19.38
N TRP A 354 27.97 19.30 19.34
CA TRP A 354 27.31 20.12 20.35
C TRP A 354 25.82 19.82 20.41
N LYS A 355 25.25 19.86 21.61
CA LYS A 355 23.79 19.89 21.85
C LYS A 355 23.41 20.95 22.87
N HIS A 356 22.17 21.41 22.80
CA HIS A 356 21.57 22.32 23.77
C HIS A 356 21.67 21.73 25.20
N LYS A 357 22.23 22.52 26.13
CA LYS A 357 22.59 22.11 27.51
C LYS A 357 23.66 21.00 27.62
N GLY A 358 24.25 20.58 26.51
CA GLY A 358 25.40 19.66 26.47
C GLY A 358 26.73 20.39 26.53
N ARG A 359 27.82 19.61 26.54
CA ARG A 359 29.19 20.12 26.43
C ARG A 359 29.63 20.10 24.97
N LEU A 360 30.35 21.13 24.57
CA LEU A 360 31.08 21.14 23.30
C LEU A 360 32.16 20.06 23.33
N ALA A 361 32.25 19.25 22.29
CA ALA A 361 33.30 18.25 22.13
C ALA A 361 33.97 18.37 20.76
N LEU A 362 35.30 18.27 20.75
CA LEU A 362 36.16 18.36 19.58
C LEU A 362 36.93 17.06 19.47
N TYR A 363 37.04 16.50 18.26
CA TYR A 363 37.70 15.23 18.00
C TYR A 363 38.74 15.39 16.89
N ILE A 364 39.89 14.72 17.05
CA ILE A 364 40.94 14.60 16.04
C ILE A 364 41.20 13.12 15.81
N ASP A 365 41.05 12.65 14.57
CA ASP A 365 41.16 11.23 14.20
C ASP A 365 40.31 10.33 15.13
N GLY A 366 39.14 10.84 15.56
CA GLY A 366 38.23 10.16 16.49
C GLY A 366 38.55 10.31 17.97
N GLN A 367 39.71 10.88 18.36
CA GLN A 367 40.06 11.09 19.76
C GLN A 367 39.55 12.44 20.28
N GLN A 368 38.82 12.43 21.39
CA GLN A 368 38.26 13.65 21.98
C GLN A 368 39.32 14.51 22.68
N GLU A 369 39.33 15.79 22.36
CA GLU A 369 40.26 16.79 22.88
C GLU A 369 39.72 17.54 24.10
N ARG A 370 40.62 17.92 25.03
CA ARG A 370 40.27 18.68 26.24
C ARG A 370 40.24 20.18 25.98
N ILE A 371 39.03 20.76 25.99
CA ILE A 371 38.76 22.18 25.76
C ILE A 371 38.53 22.91 27.10
N ARG A 372 39.06 24.15 27.24
CA ARG A 372 38.79 25.00 28.42
C ARG A 372 37.34 25.51 28.38
N THR A 373 36.59 25.26 29.45
CA THR A 373 35.17 25.59 29.63
C THR A 373 35.04 26.79 30.56
N ASP A 374 35.06 28.01 30.02
CA ASP A 374 34.76 29.19 30.81
C ASP A 374 33.29 29.57 30.60
N THR A 375 32.44 29.17 31.56
CA THR A 375 30.99 29.41 31.72
C THR A 375 29.97 28.54 30.94
N PRO A 376 28.83 28.18 31.57
CA PRO A 376 27.74 27.45 30.91
C PRO A 376 27.04 28.36 29.89
N SER A 377 26.94 27.88 28.65
CA SER A 377 26.26 28.59 27.58
C SER A 377 24.77 28.75 27.90
N LEU A 378 24.33 30.01 27.97
CA LEU A 378 22.90 30.39 27.94
C LEU A 378 22.22 29.70 26.76
N SER A 379 20.98 29.24 26.96
CA SER A 379 20.14 28.61 25.94
C SER A 379 20.12 29.43 24.64
N ARG A 380 20.85 28.98 23.63
CA ARG A 380 20.93 29.59 22.30
C ARG A 380 20.76 28.52 21.22
N LYS A 381 20.16 28.93 20.11
CA LYS A 381 20.06 28.18 18.85
C LYS A 381 21.07 28.80 17.89
N LEU A 382 21.64 28.00 16.99
CA LEU A 382 22.38 28.55 15.85
C LEU A 382 21.42 29.42 15.02
N SER A 383 21.81 30.64 14.67
CA SER A 383 20.95 31.52 13.88
C SER A 383 20.80 30.95 12.48
N PRO A 384 19.59 30.95 11.89
CA PRO A 384 19.40 30.50 10.53
C PRO A 384 19.98 31.50 9.52
N ASN A 385 20.23 31.05 8.29
CA ASN A 385 20.58 31.91 7.14
C ASN A 385 21.86 32.75 7.28
N GLY A 386 22.83 32.30 8.07
CA GLY A 386 24.19 32.86 8.08
C GLY A 386 25.01 32.44 6.87
N THR A 387 26.21 32.98 6.75
CA THR A 387 27.17 32.66 5.68
C THR A 387 28.20 31.67 6.21
N LEU A 388 28.28 30.48 5.60
CA LEU A 388 29.31 29.48 5.85
C LEU A 388 30.42 29.59 4.80
N THR A 389 31.67 29.71 5.25
CA THR A 389 32.85 29.84 4.39
C THR A 389 33.94 28.85 4.82
N LEU A 390 34.50 28.10 3.87
CA LEU A 390 35.65 27.21 4.05
C LEU A 390 36.95 27.90 3.63
N GLY A 391 38.06 27.56 4.29
CA GLY A 391 39.38 28.13 4.02
C GLY A 391 39.54 29.61 4.37
N ALA A 392 38.47 30.22 4.88
CA ALA A 392 38.29 31.65 5.07
C ALA A 392 39.46 32.34 5.80
N SER A 393 39.86 33.51 5.31
CA SER A 393 40.58 34.52 6.07
C SER A 393 39.99 35.89 5.78
N ARG A 394 40.05 36.74 6.82
CA ARG A 394 39.66 38.17 6.88
C ARG A 394 38.26 38.47 7.38
N SER A 395 37.82 37.81 8.45
CA SER A 395 36.94 38.48 9.41
C SER A 395 37.77 38.88 10.63
N VAL A 396 37.63 40.15 11.03
CA VAL A 396 38.20 40.65 12.27
C VAL A 396 37.26 40.21 13.38
N VAL A 397 37.55 39.08 14.03
CA VAL A 397 36.84 38.66 15.23
C VAL A 397 37.58 39.32 16.40
N ASN A 398 36.93 40.27 17.08
CA ASN A 398 37.51 40.98 18.23
C ASN A 398 38.87 41.67 17.98
N GLY A 399 39.15 42.14 16.76
CA GLY A 399 40.42 42.82 16.42
C GLY A 399 41.56 41.88 15.99
N ILE A 400 41.36 40.57 15.96
CA ILE A 400 42.38 39.56 15.63
C ILE A 400 42.11 38.99 14.23
N THR A 401 43.08 39.10 13.33
CA THR A 401 43.07 38.48 12.00
C THR A 401 43.69 37.09 12.04
N PHE A 402 42.96 36.07 11.60
CA PHE A 402 43.48 34.71 11.44
C PHE A 402 43.98 34.47 10.01
N PRO A 403 45.06 33.70 9.83
CA PRO A 403 45.56 33.33 8.51
C PRO A 403 44.59 32.39 7.78
N ALA A 404 44.58 32.49 6.45
CA ALA A 404 43.81 31.60 5.58
C ALA A 404 44.33 30.18 5.69
N LEU A 405 43.47 29.22 5.42
CA LEU A 405 43.93 27.85 5.25
C LEU A 405 44.85 27.78 4.02
N VAL A 406 46.10 27.39 4.23
CA VAL A 406 47.01 27.02 3.14
C VAL A 406 47.21 25.51 3.26
N GLY A 407 46.43 24.76 2.47
CA GLY A 407 46.33 23.31 2.62
C GLY A 407 45.17 22.72 1.86
N LYS A 408 44.94 21.43 2.06
CA LYS A 408 43.93 20.64 1.39
C LYS A 408 42.79 20.33 2.35
N LEU A 409 41.56 20.41 1.85
CA LEU A 409 40.34 20.10 2.60
C LEU A 409 39.47 19.12 1.81
N SER A 410 38.89 18.14 2.49
CA SER A 410 37.89 17.24 1.91
C SER A 410 36.79 16.86 2.91
N LEU A 411 35.68 16.33 2.40
CA LEU A 411 34.59 15.74 3.18
C LEU A 411 33.99 16.66 4.28
N PHE A 412 33.83 17.96 3.98
CA PHE A 412 33.08 18.84 4.88
C PHE A 412 31.60 18.45 4.90
N ARG A 413 31.08 18.16 6.10
CA ARG A 413 29.72 17.69 6.33
C ARG A 413 29.16 18.31 7.60
N LEU A 414 27.90 18.73 7.56
CA LEU A 414 27.16 19.23 8.72
C LEU A 414 25.89 18.40 8.91
N TRP A 415 25.68 17.95 10.14
CA TRP A 415 24.43 17.34 10.58
C TRP A 415 23.67 18.23 11.54
N GLY A 416 22.34 18.20 11.46
CA GLY A 416 21.43 18.90 12.38
C GLY A 416 21.18 18.17 13.70
N ARG A 417 22.03 17.19 14.04
CA ARG A 417 21.94 16.34 15.23
C ARG A 417 23.31 16.10 15.86
N GLU A 418 23.35 15.92 17.17
CA GLU A 418 24.58 15.52 17.88
C GLU A 418 24.86 14.04 17.60
N ARG A 419 26.10 13.72 17.23
CA ARG A 419 26.59 12.35 17.07
C ARG A 419 27.36 11.89 18.30
N SER A 420 27.24 10.61 18.64
CA SER A 420 27.95 10.02 19.78
C SER A 420 29.45 9.87 19.51
N ASP A 421 30.24 9.63 20.55
CA ASP A 421 31.68 9.35 20.44
C ASP A 421 31.95 8.15 19.51
N HIS A 422 31.11 7.11 19.60
CA HIS A 422 31.17 5.95 18.74
C HIS A 422 30.88 6.31 17.29
N ASP A 423 29.86 7.15 17.04
CA ASP A 423 29.50 7.59 15.69
C ASP A 423 30.65 8.40 15.06
N VAL A 424 31.24 9.34 15.79
CA VAL A 424 32.35 10.16 15.29
C VAL A 424 33.60 9.31 14.99
N THR A 425 33.86 8.26 15.77
CA THR A 425 35.01 7.35 15.60
C THR A 425 34.80 6.30 14.50
N SER A 426 33.56 5.84 14.31
CA SER A 426 33.20 4.80 13.32
C SER A 426 32.82 5.34 11.94
N LEU A 427 32.45 6.63 11.81
CA LEU A 427 31.90 7.20 10.58
C LEU A 427 32.97 7.89 9.72
N ARG A 428 33.68 7.10 8.91
CA ARG A 428 34.60 7.65 7.90
C ARG A 428 33.88 8.23 6.66
N CYS A 429 32.63 7.82 6.38
CA CYS A 429 32.10 7.85 5.00
C CYS A 429 30.60 8.15 4.80
N THR A 430 29.94 8.84 5.73
CA THR A 430 28.52 9.20 5.58
C THR A 430 28.33 10.64 5.13
N GLU A 431 27.26 10.92 4.41
CA GLU A 431 26.89 12.27 3.93
C GLU A 431 26.16 13.10 5.01
N GLY A 432 26.33 14.42 4.96
CA GLY A 432 25.61 15.36 5.83
C GLY A 432 24.12 15.46 5.52
N ASP A 433 23.27 15.70 6.52
CA ASP A 433 21.84 15.97 6.30
C ASP A 433 21.52 17.47 6.12
N VAL A 434 22.38 18.37 6.63
CA VAL A 434 22.23 19.84 6.47
C VAL A 434 23.18 20.39 5.40
N VAL A 435 24.48 20.09 5.48
CA VAL A 435 25.46 20.49 4.44
C VAL A 435 26.23 19.26 3.98
N LYS A 436 26.29 19.09 2.65
CA LYS A 436 26.86 17.95 1.96
C LYS A 436 28.19 18.31 1.30
N TRP A 437 29.04 17.31 1.09
CA TRP A 437 30.25 17.46 0.29
C TRP A 437 29.92 17.34 -1.21
N ALA A 438 29.21 18.35 -1.74
CA ALA A 438 28.72 18.38 -3.11
C ALA A 438 28.75 19.80 -3.74
N ARG A 439 29.01 19.93 -5.04
CA ARG A 439 29.18 21.18 -5.81
C ARG A 439 27.93 22.06 -5.86
N ASP A 440 26.76 21.58 -5.45
CA ASP A 440 25.56 22.40 -5.32
C ASP A 440 25.43 23.04 -3.95
N ASN A 441 26.12 22.50 -2.95
CA ASN A 441 26.28 23.17 -1.67
C ASN A 441 27.35 24.26 -1.75
N TRP A 442 28.36 24.13 -2.61
CA TRP A 442 29.55 25.01 -2.62
C TRP A 442 29.69 25.84 -3.89
N ASP A 443 30.04 27.11 -3.76
CA ASP A 443 30.50 27.93 -4.88
C ASP A 443 31.96 27.57 -5.21
N THR A 444 32.15 26.67 -6.19
CA THR A 444 33.45 26.07 -6.53
C THR A 444 34.32 26.76 -7.61
N PRO A 445 33.90 27.77 -8.40
CA PRO A 445 34.62 28.20 -9.62
C PRO A 445 35.96 28.91 -9.35
N VAL A 446 36.27 29.26 -8.10
CA VAL A 446 37.50 29.99 -7.72
C VAL A 446 38.68 29.04 -7.44
N CYS A 447 38.42 27.75 -7.20
CA CYS A 447 39.46 26.80 -6.81
C CYS A 447 39.30 25.46 -7.52
N ASP A 448 40.38 24.98 -8.11
CA ASP A 448 40.38 23.68 -8.78
C ASP A 448 40.17 22.54 -7.78
N VAL A 449 39.35 21.60 -8.20
CA VAL A 449 39.04 20.36 -7.48
C VAL A 449 39.73 19.21 -8.20
N PHE A 450 40.43 18.36 -7.47
CA PHE A 450 41.12 17.20 -8.04
C PHE A 450 40.83 15.93 -7.26
N SER A 451 40.83 14.80 -7.96
CA SER A 451 40.72 13.48 -7.36
C SER A 451 41.99 13.17 -6.56
N ASN A 452 41.82 12.57 -5.38
CA ASN A 452 42.95 12.16 -4.54
C ASN A 452 42.75 10.73 -4.04
N SER A 453 43.58 9.81 -4.54
CA SER A 453 43.55 8.39 -4.20
C SER A 453 44.02 8.07 -2.78
N SER A 454 44.63 9.03 -2.06
CA SER A 454 45.03 8.86 -0.65
C SER A 454 43.87 9.02 0.35
N LEU A 455 42.68 9.41 -0.14
CA LEU A 455 41.48 9.50 0.68
C LEU A 455 40.86 8.11 0.84
N GLU A 456 41.13 7.47 1.98
CA GLU A 456 40.55 6.17 2.31
C GLU A 456 39.18 6.35 2.96
N CYS A 457 38.14 6.08 2.18
CA CYS A 457 36.77 6.08 2.65
C CYS A 457 36.10 4.77 2.25
N GLU A 458 36.24 3.76 3.09
CA GLU A 458 35.61 2.46 2.91
C GLU A 458 34.16 2.48 3.38
N TRP A 459 33.26 2.03 2.49
CA TRP A 459 31.85 1.96 2.79
C TRP A 459 31.20 0.75 2.13
N SER A 460 30.11 0.28 2.71
CA SER A 460 29.43 -0.94 2.27
C SER A 460 28.05 -0.70 1.69
N VAL A 461 27.37 0.42 1.93
CA VAL A 461 25.95 0.56 1.56
C VAL A 461 25.78 1.68 0.54
N TYR A 462 25.24 1.35 -0.64
CA TYR A 462 25.11 2.28 -1.75
C TYR A 462 23.71 2.28 -2.38
N GLU A 463 23.26 3.47 -2.78
CA GLU A 463 22.15 3.68 -3.70
C GLU A 463 22.72 3.95 -5.10
N VAL A 464 22.30 3.17 -6.09
CA VAL A 464 22.72 3.30 -7.48
C VAL A 464 21.52 3.59 -8.36
N ARG A 465 21.54 4.73 -9.06
CA ARG A 465 20.54 5.09 -10.07
C ARG A 465 21.15 4.92 -11.44
N LEU A 466 20.41 4.37 -12.39
CA LEU A 466 20.85 4.24 -13.78
C LEU A 466 19.65 4.10 -14.72
N MET A 467 19.84 4.53 -15.96
CA MET A 467 18.92 4.30 -17.05
C MET A 467 19.45 3.16 -17.92
N PHE A 468 18.56 2.31 -18.42
CA PHE A 468 18.93 1.24 -19.33
C PHE A 468 17.82 0.95 -20.33
N PHE A 469 18.15 0.16 -21.36
CA PHE A 469 17.20 -0.30 -22.37
C PHE A 469 17.39 -1.77 -22.69
N ILE A 470 16.32 -2.38 -23.20
CA ILE A 470 16.24 -3.80 -23.54
C ILE A 470 15.93 -3.91 -25.03
N MET A 471 16.80 -4.58 -25.78
CA MET A 471 16.61 -4.91 -27.20
C MET A 471 16.32 -6.39 -27.33
N ARG A 472 15.32 -6.76 -28.15
CA ARG A 472 14.90 -8.15 -28.35
C ARG A 472 15.20 -8.61 -29.78
N SER A 473 15.73 -9.81 -29.93
CA SER A 473 16.06 -10.37 -31.25
C SER A 473 14.83 -10.79 -32.06
N ASP A 474 13.66 -10.88 -31.43
CA ASP A 474 12.36 -11.19 -32.06
C ASP A 474 11.67 -9.98 -32.72
N GLY A 475 12.31 -8.80 -32.72
CA GLY A 475 11.78 -7.56 -33.29
C GLY A 475 10.67 -6.90 -32.47
N LYS A 476 10.28 -7.47 -31.32
CA LYS A 476 9.32 -6.86 -30.39
C LYS A 476 10.07 -5.95 -29.42
N ASN A 477 10.37 -4.72 -29.81
CA ASN A 477 11.11 -3.76 -28.98
C ASN A 477 10.33 -3.18 -27.77
N ASN A 478 9.20 -3.79 -27.41
CA ASN A 478 8.33 -3.36 -26.32
C ASN A 478 8.38 -4.40 -25.19
N THR A 479 9.13 -4.10 -24.12
CA THR A 479 9.18 -4.94 -22.92
C THR A 479 8.29 -4.33 -21.86
N GLU A 480 7.41 -5.13 -21.25
CA GLU A 480 6.55 -4.70 -20.15
C GLU A 480 7.37 -4.44 -18.88
N LEU A 481 6.89 -3.54 -18.01
CA LEU A 481 7.64 -3.04 -16.85
C LEU A 481 8.02 -4.16 -15.85
N TYR A 482 7.13 -5.11 -15.59
CA TYR A 482 7.40 -6.23 -14.67
C TYR A 482 8.49 -7.15 -15.22
N THR A 483 8.40 -7.52 -16.51
CA THR A 483 9.45 -8.31 -17.16
C THR A 483 10.78 -7.54 -17.22
N ALA A 484 10.74 -6.22 -17.45
CA ALA A 484 11.95 -5.39 -17.44
C ALA A 484 12.63 -5.39 -16.06
N ARG A 485 11.85 -5.45 -14.96
CA ARG A 485 12.37 -5.54 -13.59
C ARG A 485 13.12 -6.86 -13.34
N ASP A 486 12.54 -7.99 -13.74
CA ASP A 486 13.18 -9.30 -13.54
C ASP A 486 14.44 -9.47 -14.39
N ILE A 487 14.41 -8.96 -15.63
CA ILE A 487 15.57 -8.92 -16.52
C ILE A 487 16.66 -8.03 -15.91
N ALA A 488 16.32 -6.84 -15.41
CA ALA A 488 17.29 -5.94 -14.77
C ALA A 488 17.94 -6.57 -13.54
N HIS A 489 17.15 -7.25 -12.69
CA HIS A 489 17.67 -7.94 -11.52
C HIS A 489 18.67 -9.04 -11.89
N THR A 490 18.35 -9.85 -12.91
CA THR A 490 19.22 -10.93 -13.39
C THR A 490 20.48 -10.39 -14.06
N TRP A 491 20.35 -9.35 -14.89
CA TRP A 491 21.45 -8.68 -15.56
C TRP A 491 22.45 -8.08 -14.56
N LEU A 492 21.97 -7.27 -13.62
CA LEU A 492 22.82 -6.63 -12.61
C LEU A 492 23.54 -7.67 -11.74
N ARG A 493 22.88 -8.78 -11.38
CA ARG A 493 23.49 -9.87 -10.60
C ARG A 493 24.58 -10.62 -11.37
N THR A 494 24.47 -10.65 -12.69
CA THR A 494 25.42 -11.37 -13.56
C THR A 494 26.63 -10.52 -13.89
N VAL A 495 26.43 -9.20 -14.07
CA VAL A 495 27.48 -8.28 -14.53
C VAL A 495 28.26 -7.67 -13.37
N LEU A 496 27.62 -7.38 -12.24
CA LEU A 496 28.34 -6.80 -11.11
C LEU A 496 29.24 -7.84 -10.41
N PRO A 497 30.38 -7.43 -9.83
CA PRO A 497 31.30 -8.34 -9.16
C PRO A 497 30.65 -9.06 -7.97
N SER A 498 31.16 -10.24 -7.61
CA SER A 498 30.62 -11.04 -6.50
C SER A 498 30.69 -10.37 -5.11
N THR A 499 31.48 -9.31 -4.98
CA THR A 499 31.55 -8.46 -3.80
C THR A 499 30.37 -7.48 -3.69
N PHE A 500 29.54 -7.34 -4.74
CA PHE A 500 28.38 -6.45 -4.82
C PHE A 500 27.08 -7.25 -4.67
N PHE A 501 26.43 -7.12 -3.53
CA PHE A 501 25.19 -7.80 -3.16
C PHE A 501 23.99 -6.89 -3.43
N LEU A 502 23.13 -7.29 -4.35
CA LEU A 502 21.90 -6.57 -4.66
C LEU A 502 20.85 -6.85 -3.58
N ASN A 503 20.36 -5.80 -2.91
CA ASN A 503 19.30 -5.91 -1.91
C ASN A 503 17.91 -5.61 -2.49
N ARG A 504 17.83 -4.63 -3.39
CA ARG A 504 16.57 -4.24 -4.03
C ARG A 504 16.84 -3.60 -5.38
N VAL A 505 16.09 -4.02 -6.40
CA VAL A 505 16.08 -3.45 -7.75
C VAL A 505 14.67 -2.95 -8.04
N SER A 506 14.54 -1.66 -8.32
CA SER A 506 13.28 -1.00 -8.67
C SER A 506 13.41 -0.39 -10.05
N VAL A 507 12.49 -0.69 -10.96
CA VAL A 507 12.54 -0.25 -12.35
C VAL A 507 11.27 0.55 -12.66
N PHE A 508 11.41 1.65 -13.41
CA PHE A 508 10.33 2.56 -13.79
C PHE A 508 10.38 2.83 -15.30
N GLU A 509 9.23 2.92 -15.96
CA GLU A 509 9.17 3.28 -17.38
C GLU A 509 9.26 4.80 -17.57
N VAL A 510 10.03 5.26 -18.55
CA VAL A 510 10.21 6.69 -18.84
C VAL A 510 9.27 7.11 -19.98
N PRO A 511 8.28 7.99 -19.74
CA PRO A 511 7.35 8.43 -20.79
C PRO A 511 8.05 9.22 -21.90
N ARG A 512 7.72 8.95 -23.16
CA ARG A 512 8.27 9.70 -24.30
C ARG A 512 7.83 11.17 -24.27
N SER A 513 8.80 12.09 -24.18
CA SER A 513 8.58 13.49 -24.56
C SER A 513 8.62 13.65 -26.08
N ARG A 514 7.51 14.05 -26.70
CA ARG A 514 7.49 14.53 -28.10
C ARG A 514 8.10 15.93 -28.14
N LYS A 515 9.43 16.04 -28.05
CA LYS A 515 10.30 17.12 -28.58
C LYS A 515 11.60 17.15 -27.77
N ASN A 516 12.66 16.60 -28.35
CA ASN A 516 14.01 17.18 -28.37
C ASN A 516 14.94 16.26 -29.17
N ASN A 517 14.91 16.43 -30.50
CA ASN A 517 16.09 16.19 -31.33
C ASN A 517 16.92 17.47 -31.25
N SER A 518 17.77 17.61 -30.25
CA SER A 518 18.95 18.47 -30.25
C SER A 518 19.67 18.31 -28.92
N PHE A 519 20.99 18.20 -28.96
CA PHE A 519 21.91 17.90 -27.86
C PHE A 519 22.15 16.42 -27.53
N VAL A 520 22.66 15.66 -28.51
CA VAL A 520 23.74 14.71 -28.24
C VAL A 520 24.76 14.86 -29.39
N ASN A 521 26.02 15.07 -29.03
CA ASN A 521 27.13 15.24 -29.93
C ASN A 521 27.36 13.92 -30.68
N GLU A 522 27.14 13.92 -31.99
CA GLU A 522 27.39 12.78 -32.87
C GLU A 522 28.90 12.50 -32.91
N ASN A 523 29.41 11.48 -32.21
CA ASN A 523 30.57 10.67 -32.60
C ASN A 523 30.93 9.61 -31.54
N LYS A 524 30.20 8.48 -31.49
CA LYS A 524 30.74 7.11 -31.34
C LYS A 524 29.62 6.06 -31.34
N LEU A 525 29.55 5.32 -32.45
CA LEU A 525 28.95 4.01 -32.73
C LEU A 525 27.49 3.67 -32.31
N MET A 526 26.75 3.30 -33.36
CA MET A 526 25.40 2.69 -33.49
C MET A 526 24.17 3.62 -33.45
N ARG A 527 23.58 3.79 -34.65
CA ARG A 527 22.27 4.40 -34.93
C ARG A 527 21.17 3.83 -34.02
N TRP A 528 20.65 4.64 -33.10
CA TRP A 528 19.52 4.26 -32.25
C TRP A 528 18.18 4.41 -32.98
N SER A 529 17.33 3.38 -32.86
CA SER A 529 15.97 3.42 -33.40
C SER A 529 15.03 4.18 -32.44
N PRO A 530 14.19 5.14 -32.91
CA PRO A 530 13.25 5.92 -32.09
C PRO A 530 12.17 5.09 -31.34
N SER A 531 12.10 3.79 -31.57
CA SER A 531 11.04 2.88 -31.13
C SER A 531 11.33 2.11 -29.84
N LEU A 532 12.54 2.19 -29.27
CA LEU A 532 12.92 1.50 -28.03
C LEU A 532 12.36 2.20 -26.77
N LYS A 533 11.93 1.42 -25.77
CA LYS A 533 11.55 1.91 -24.43
C LYS A 533 12.80 2.09 -23.56
N ARG A 534 12.78 3.13 -22.71
CA ARG A 534 13.84 3.42 -21.73
C ARG A 534 13.29 3.19 -20.32
N PHE A 535 14.14 2.65 -19.46
CA PHE A 535 13.80 2.35 -18.08
C PHE A 535 14.75 3.06 -17.13
N ASP A 536 14.18 3.72 -16.13
CA ASP A 536 14.91 4.22 -14.97
C ASP A 536 15.01 3.10 -13.92
N CYS A 537 16.14 3.00 -13.23
CA CYS A 537 16.44 1.91 -12.33
C CYS A 537 17.13 2.42 -11.07
N LEU A 538 16.55 2.09 -9.93
CA LEU A 538 17.08 2.35 -8.59
C LEU A 538 17.48 1.03 -7.94
N VAL A 539 18.75 0.92 -7.57
CA VAL A 539 19.38 -0.29 -7.07
C VAL A 539 20.03 -0.02 -5.72
N HIS A 540 19.71 -0.85 -4.73
CA HIS A 540 20.33 -0.83 -3.42
C HIS A 540 21.38 -1.94 -3.34
N ILE A 541 22.63 -1.58 -3.09
CA ILE A 541 23.78 -2.49 -3.14
C ILE A 541 24.54 -2.49 -1.81
N ASN A 542 24.85 -3.68 -1.31
CA ASN A 542 25.85 -3.89 -0.28
C ASN A 542 27.18 -4.34 -0.89
N VAL A 543 28.30 -3.73 -0.52
CA VAL A 543 29.65 -4.09 -0.96
C VAL A 543 30.39 -4.73 0.20
N ILE A 544 30.74 -6.00 0.06
CA ILE A 544 31.37 -6.82 1.12
C ILE A 544 32.59 -7.56 0.53
N PRO A 545 33.81 -7.35 1.10
CA PRO A 545 34.12 -6.38 2.16
C PRO A 545 33.91 -4.93 1.70
N SER A 546 33.83 -3.98 2.65
CA SER A 546 33.72 -2.55 2.32
C SER A 546 34.84 -2.14 1.38
N LEU A 547 34.51 -1.36 0.35
CA LEU A 547 35.48 -0.83 -0.60
C LEU A 547 35.48 0.69 -0.55
N ASN A 548 36.58 1.29 -1.00
CA ASN A 548 36.68 2.74 -1.11
C ASN A 548 35.56 3.27 -2.02
N VAL A 549 34.82 4.28 -1.55
CA VAL A 549 33.70 4.91 -2.29
C VAL A 549 34.13 5.34 -3.69
N ALA A 550 35.35 5.87 -3.86
CA ALA A 550 35.88 6.26 -5.16
C ALA A 550 36.07 5.05 -6.09
N THR A 551 36.51 3.91 -5.56
CA THR A 551 36.66 2.65 -6.31
C THR A 551 35.29 2.12 -6.73
N VAL A 552 34.30 2.11 -5.83
CA VAL A 552 32.92 1.66 -6.14
C VAL A 552 32.28 2.52 -7.23
N LYS A 553 32.44 3.84 -7.13
CA LYS A 553 31.97 4.80 -8.15
C LYS A 553 32.62 4.60 -9.52
N HIS A 554 33.83 4.05 -9.57
CA HIS A 554 34.51 3.73 -10.83
C HIS A 554 34.13 2.36 -11.38
N MET A 555 33.99 1.35 -10.51
CA MET A 555 33.69 -0.02 -10.92
C MET A 555 32.29 -0.16 -11.53
N ILE A 556 31.24 0.37 -10.89
CA ILE A 556 29.86 0.15 -11.36
C ILE A 556 29.63 0.65 -12.81
N PRO A 557 30.02 1.88 -13.20
CA PRO A 557 29.89 2.31 -14.59
C PRO A 557 30.80 1.57 -15.55
N THR A 558 31.92 1.00 -15.06
CA THR A 558 32.85 0.24 -15.89
C THR A 558 32.29 -1.14 -16.23
N GLU A 559 31.69 -1.84 -15.26
CA GLU A 559 31.06 -3.15 -15.47
C GLU A 559 29.79 -3.05 -16.31
N LEU A 560 29.00 -1.98 -16.15
CA LEU A 560 27.74 -1.78 -16.89
C LEU A 560 27.92 -1.14 -18.28
N ARG A 561 29.18 -0.88 -18.70
CA ARG A 561 29.48 -0.21 -19.97
C ARG A 561 29.16 -1.06 -21.19
N ASP A 562 29.48 -2.35 -21.11
CA ASP A 562 29.38 -3.26 -22.23
C ASP A 562 27.96 -3.80 -22.43
N ILE A 563 27.61 -4.12 -23.67
CA ILE A 563 26.30 -4.70 -23.99
C ILE A 563 26.26 -6.11 -23.38
N TYR A 564 25.28 -6.35 -22.53
CA TYR A 564 25.03 -7.67 -21.95
C TYR A 564 24.10 -8.48 -22.85
N TYR A 565 24.48 -9.73 -23.10
CA TYR A 565 23.68 -10.71 -23.81
C TYR A 565 23.16 -11.74 -22.81
N ASP A 566 21.84 -11.93 -22.76
CA ASP A 566 21.23 -12.99 -21.94
C ASP A 566 21.76 -14.38 -22.38
N PRO A 567 21.87 -15.39 -21.49
CA PRO A 567 22.42 -16.71 -21.83
C PRO A 567 21.69 -17.47 -22.96
N ARG A 568 20.48 -17.05 -23.33
CA ARG A 568 19.73 -17.60 -24.47
C ARG A 568 19.89 -16.79 -25.76
N GLU A 569 20.72 -15.74 -25.74
CA GLU A 569 20.99 -14.75 -26.82
C GLU A 569 19.74 -14.06 -27.40
N LYS A 570 18.65 -14.04 -26.64
CA LYS A 570 17.38 -13.43 -27.08
C LYS A 570 17.23 -11.96 -26.70
N LEU A 571 17.99 -11.51 -25.71
CA LEU A 571 17.91 -10.18 -25.12
C LEU A 571 19.29 -9.53 -25.11
N GLN A 572 19.34 -8.24 -25.43
CA GLN A 572 20.50 -7.39 -25.28
C GLN A 572 20.16 -6.24 -24.34
N LEU A 573 20.97 -6.02 -23.32
CA LEU A 573 20.82 -4.94 -22.35
C LEU A 573 22.02 -4.00 -22.41
N GLN A 574 21.75 -2.71 -22.28
CA GLN A 574 22.79 -1.70 -22.23
C GLN A 574 22.37 -0.55 -21.29
N ALA A 575 23.28 -0.17 -20.40
CA ALA A 575 23.13 1.00 -19.54
C ALA A 575 23.49 2.29 -20.31
N ASP A 576 22.79 3.38 -20.01
CA ASP A 576 23.26 4.71 -20.34
C ASP A 576 24.30 5.13 -19.29
N CYS A 577 25.58 5.05 -19.63
CA CYS A 577 26.68 5.29 -18.68
C CYS A 577 26.64 6.69 -18.06
N ASP A 578 26.12 7.68 -18.78
CA ASP A 578 26.02 9.07 -18.30
C ASP A 578 24.91 9.25 -17.25
N SER A 579 24.00 8.27 -17.14
CA SER A 579 22.92 8.23 -16.15
C SER A 579 23.25 7.45 -14.87
N ILE A 580 24.41 6.80 -14.81
CA ILE A 580 24.80 5.95 -13.66
C ILE A 580 25.29 6.83 -12.52
N HIS A 581 24.62 6.78 -11.37
CA HIS A 581 24.94 7.56 -10.18
C HIS A 581 25.00 6.67 -8.96
N THR A 582 26.12 6.67 -8.24
CA THR A 582 26.35 5.82 -7.06
C THR A 582 26.56 6.70 -5.82
N THR A 583 25.75 6.50 -4.79
CA THR A 583 25.72 7.33 -3.58
C THR A 583 25.88 6.47 -2.32
N PRO A 584 26.88 6.71 -1.45
CA PRO A 584 26.97 6.02 -0.17
C PRO A 584 25.87 6.47 0.79
N VAL A 585 25.20 5.54 1.46
CA VAL A 585 24.08 5.81 2.38
C VAL A 585 24.26 5.11 3.73
N GLU A 586 23.70 5.65 4.82
CA GLU A 586 23.82 5.08 6.17
C GLU A 586 23.08 3.75 6.35
N SER A 587 21.93 3.65 5.71
CA SER A 587 21.08 2.48 5.66
C SER A 587 20.11 2.66 4.50
N PHE A 588 19.48 1.58 4.05
CA PHE A 588 18.34 1.74 3.15
C PHE A 588 17.19 2.31 3.96
N SER A 589 16.75 3.51 3.60
CA SER A 589 15.57 4.10 4.20
C SER A 589 14.43 3.10 4.06
N ALA A 590 13.95 2.56 5.18
CA ALA A 590 12.54 2.19 5.25
C ALA A 590 11.78 3.48 4.93
N VAL A 591 10.78 3.42 4.06
CA VAL A 591 9.90 4.58 3.84
C VAL A 591 9.14 4.82 5.14
N THR A 592 9.76 5.56 6.06
CA THR A 592 9.13 6.14 7.24
C THR A 592 8.36 7.35 6.76
N ILE A 593 7.04 7.18 6.61
CA ILE A 593 6.12 8.31 6.69
C ILE A 593 6.23 8.81 8.14
N SER A 594 7.03 9.85 8.36
CA SER A 594 7.00 10.61 9.60
C SER A 594 6.11 11.85 9.40
N PRO A 595 5.31 12.24 10.39
CA PRO A 595 4.34 13.33 10.28
C PRO A 595 5.05 14.69 10.21
N PRO A 596 4.51 15.69 9.48
CA PRO A 596 5.11 17.01 9.43
C PRO A 596 4.87 17.76 10.75
N GLY A 597 5.96 18.10 11.44
CA GLY A 597 6.02 19.08 12.53
C GLY A 597 6.27 20.50 12.00
N GLU A 598 5.75 21.47 12.73
CA GLU A 598 5.51 22.89 12.39
C GLU A 598 6.73 23.70 11.91
N VAL A 599 6.55 24.48 10.83
CA VAL A 599 7.16 25.80 10.64
C VAL A 599 6.13 26.77 10.04
N THR A 600 6.09 27.95 10.63
CA THR A 600 5.23 29.12 10.46
C THR A 600 5.18 29.74 9.06
N GLU A 601 4.00 30.32 8.78
CA GLU A 601 3.43 30.88 7.54
C GLU A 601 4.29 31.85 6.72
N PRO A 602 4.00 31.88 5.41
CA PRO A 602 3.40 33.08 4.83
C PRO A 602 1.97 32.80 4.32
N SER A 603 1.02 33.58 4.82
CA SER A 603 -0.35 33.86 4.34
C SER A 603 -1.12 32.74 3.60
N PRO A 604 -2.30 32.33 4.12
CA PRO A 604 -2.96 31.10 3.70
C PRO A 604 -3.59 31.22 2.31
N VAL A 605 -3.09 30.43 1.35
CA VAL A 605 -3.86 30.08 0.15
C VAL A 605 -5.02 29.20 0.61
N THR A 606 -6.20 29.79 0.68
CA THR A 606 -7.40 29.17 1.25
C THR A 606 -8.10 28.33 0.19
N THR A 607 -7.97 27.01 0.28
CA THR A 607 -8.73 26.05 -0.54
C THR A 607 -10.09 25.79 0.11
N THR A 608 -11.11 26.57 -0.24
CA THR A 608 -12.49 26.36 0.24
C THR A 608 -13.23 25.34 -0.62
N ILE A 609 -13.56 24.18 -0.03
CA ILE A 609 -14.47 23.16 -0.59
C ILE A 609 -15.83 23.29 0.08
N PHE A 610 -16.91 23.32 -0.71
CA PHE A 610 -18.29 23.43 -0.22
C PHE A 610 -18.80 22.13 0.38
N LYS A 611 -19.20 22.16 1.66
CA LYS A 611 -19.96 21.09 2.31
C LYS A 611 -21.45 21.25 2.05
N THR A 612 -22.07 20.23 1.47
CA THR A 612 -23.53 20.04 1.43
C THR A 612 -23.99 19.47 2.77
N THR A 613 -24.97 20.13 3.41
CA THR A 613 -25.46 19.77 4.75
C THR A 613 -26.56 18.70 4.68
N THR A 614 -26.34 17.55 5.33
CA THR A 614 -27.43 16.64 5.74
C THR A 614 -27.09 16.04 7.10
N SER A 615 -27.90 16.34 8.11
CA SER A 615 -27.73 15.91 9.51
C SER A 615 -28.48 14.61 9.79
N ILE A 616 -27.82 13.64 10.41
CA ILE A 616 -28.48 12.58 11.20
C ILE A 616 -27.74 12.47 12.55
N LYS A 617 -28.49 12.67 13.63
CA LYS A 617 -28.08 12.44 15.03
C LYS A 617 -28.41 11.00 15.40
N THR A 618 -27.49 10.32 16.08
CA THR A 618 -27.83 9.23 17.00
C THR A 618 -26.90 9.24 18.19
N THR A 619 -27.53 9.14 19.36
CA THR A 619 -26.99 9.25 20.70
C THR A 619 -26.93 7.84 21.29
N SER A 620 -25.80 7.41 21.87
CA SER A 620 -25.81 6.43 22.96
C SER A 620 -24.50 6.45 23.75
N THR A 621 -24.69 6.47 25.06
CA THR A 621 -23.76 6.49 26.20
C THR A 621 -22.97 5.18 26.37
N PRO A 622 -21.79 5.21 27.02
CA PRO A 622 -20.96 4.02 27.25
C PRO A 622 -21.36 3.31 28.56
N THR A 623 -21.44 1.98 28.52
CA THR A 623 -21.61 1.15 29.72
C THR A 623 -20.27 0.49 30.04
N SER A 624 -19.68 0.90 31.17
CA SER A 624 -18.47 0.35 31.79
C SER A 624 -18.83 -0.70 32.83
N VAL A 625 -18.19 -1.88 32.82
CA VAL A 625 -17.90 -2.68 34.03
C VAL A 625 -16.80 -3.73 33.75
N PRO A 626 -16.12 -4.27 34.78
CA PRO A 626 -14.66 -4.38 34.81
C PRO A 626 -14.18 -5.82 34.98
N THR A 627 -12.89 -6.08 34.76
CA THR A 627 -12.31 -7.33 35.29
C THR A 627 -10.91 -7.12 35.85
N THR A 628 -10.86 -7.27 37.15
CA THR A 628 -9.74 -7.33 38.07
C THR A 628 -8.80 -8.47 37.73
N ALA A 629 -7.50 -8.19 37.64
CA ALA A 629 -6.45 -9.22 37.72
C ALA A 629 -5.57 -8.93 38.94
N ALA A 630 -5.56 -9.88 39.88
CA ALA A 630 -4.67 -9.91 41.04
C ALA A 630 -3.23 -10.31 40.61
N PRO A 631 -2.20 -9.89 41.37
CA PRO A 631 -0.81 -10.15 41.00
C PRO A 631 -0.43 -11.59 41.34
N VAL A 632 0.04 -12.34 40.34
CA VAL A 632 0.68 -13.64 40.61
C VAL A 632 2.17 -13.42 40.88
N THR A 633 2.52 -13.88 42.06
CA THR A 633 3.80 -13.87 42.73
C THR A 633 4.90 -14.50 41.86
N THR A 634 5.98 -13.74 41.65
CA THR A 634 7.25 -14.20 41.11
C THR A 634 7.82 -15.33 41.95
N LEU A 635 7.91 -16.54 41.39
CA LEU A 635 8.86 -17.55 41.87
C LEU A 635 10.22 -17.23 41.26
N ASN A 636 11.10 -16.69 42.10
CA ASN A 636 12.52 -16.60 41.84
C ASN A 636 13.12 -18.00 41.76
N THR A 637 13.28 -18.53 40.55
CA THR A 637 14.37 -19.47 40.27
C THR A 637 15.63 -18.64 40.06
N THR A 638 16.48 -18.61 41.08
CA THR A 638 17.88 -18.20 40.99
C THR A 638 18.59 -19.07 39.95
N THR A 639 18.78 -18.54 38.76
CA THR A 639 19.83 -18.96 37.81
C THR A 639 21.07 -18.08 38.01
N PRO A 640 22.28 -18.60 37.74
CA PRO A 640 23.53 -17.95 38.10
C PRO A 640 23.78 -16.70 37.25
N ALA A 641 24.67 -15.84 37.74
CA ALA A 641 25.09 -14.59 37.11
C ALA A 641 25.30 -14.69 35.58
N ASN A 642 24.65 -13.79 34.84
CA ASN A 642 24.99 -13.26 33.52
C ASN A 642 26.04 -14.04 32.71
N VAL A 643 25.60 -15.03 31.94
CA VAL A 643 26.34 -15.55 30.78
C VAL A 643 25.74 -14.90 29.54
N SER A 644 26.49 -14.00 28.90
CA SER A 644 26.10 -13.38 27.63
C SER A 644 26.46 -14.33 26.49
N GLU A 645 25.44 -14.90 25.82
CA GLU A 645 25.64 -15.71 24.62
C GLU A 645 26.04 -14.81 23.44
N LEU A 646 27.17 -15.13 22.79
CA LEU A 646 27.61 -14.45 21.56
C LEU A 646 27.46 -15.39 20.37
N TYR A 647 26.98 -14.84 19.26
CA TYR A 647 26.67 -15.59 18.05
C TYR A 647 27.54 -15.11 16.88
N PHE A 648 28.12 -16.05 16.15
CA PHE A 648 28.98 -15.77 15.00
C PHE A 648 28.55 -16.64 13.81
N GLU A 649 28.49 -16.07 12.62
CA GLU A 649 28.36 -16.80 11.36
C GLU A 649 29.76 -16.99 10.76
N VAL A 650 30.14 -18.24 10.49
CA VAL A 650 31.41 -18.61 9.89
C VAL A 650 31.15 -19.12 8.47
N LYS A 651 31.85 -18.55 7.50
CA LYS A 651 31.88 -19.00 6.11
C LYS A 651 33.31 -19.34 5.74
N MET A 652 33.54 -20.53 5.21
CA MET A 652 34.90 -20.95 4.84
C MET A 652 34.89 -21.98 3.73
N ASN A 653 36.01 -22.03 3.01
CA ASN A 653 36.28 -23.06 2.01
C ASN A 653 37.00 -24.23 2.67
N ILE A 654 36.62 -25.46 2.33
CA ILE A 654 37.23 -26.67 2.84
C ILE A 654 37.79 -27.49 1.69
N SER A 655 39.00 -28.02 1.90
CA SER A 655 39.61 -29.05 1.06
C SER A 655 39.67 -30.35 1.85
N LEU A 656 38.91 -31.34 1.39
CA LEU A 656 38.81 -32.66 2.01
C LEU A 656 39.58 -33.68 1.17
N THR A 657 40.44 -34.46 1.81
CA THR A 657 41.21 -35.54 1.17
C THR A 657 41.03 -36.83 1.94
N GLY A 658 40.55 -37.88 1.26
CA GLY A 658 40.12 -39.14 1.85
C GLY A 658 38.75 -39.57 1.31
N ASP A 659 38.44 -40.87 1.37
CA ASP A 659 37.17 -41.42 0.88
C ASP A 659 36.16 -41.52 2.04
N SER A 660 35.25 -40.52 2.16
CA SER A 660 34.30 -40.42 3.26
C SER A 660 33.11 -39.51 2.91
N ASP A 661 32.00 -39.61 3.66
CA ASP A 661 30.87 -38.68 3.55
C ASP A 661 31.29 -37.27 4.04
N PRO A 662 31.24 -36.23 3.18
CA PRO A 662 31.79 -34.94 3.56
C PRO A 662 30.98 -34.21 4.65
N GLY A 663 29.66 -34.42 4.70
CA GLY A 663 28.78 -33.85 5.73
C GLY A 663 29.10 -34.36 7.14
N GLN A 664 29.13 -35.68 7.32
CA GLN A 664 29.48 -36.30 8.60
C GLN A 664 30.91 -35.99 9.03
N THR A 665 31.83 -35.94 8.08
CA THR A 665 33.25 -35.72 8.33
C THR A 665 33.55 -34.29 8.77
N VAL A 666 32.97 -33.29 8.09
CA VAL A 666 33.10 -31.87 8.46
C VAL A 666 32.42 -31.60 9.81
N SER A 667 31.24 -32.18 10.06
CA SER A 667 30.55 -32.07 11.35
C SER A 667 31.38 -32.63 12.51
N THR A 668 31.94 -33.84 12.34
CA THR A 668 32.77 -34.49 13.37
C THR A 668 34.06 -33.69 13.64
N TRP A 669 34.69 -33.15 12.58
CA TRP A 669 35.86 -32.30 12.73
C TRP A 669 35.54 -31.01 13.48
N LEU A 670 34.46 -30.30 13.12
CA LEU A 670 34.05 -29.06 13.77
C LEU A 670 33.76 -29.27 15.27
N ASN A 671 33.05 -30.33 15.64
CA ASN A 671 32.78 -30.67 17.05
C ASN A 671 34.04 -31.12 17.81
N SER A 672 35.06 -31.63 17.12
CA SER A 672 36.33 -31.99 17.76
C SER A 672 37.31 -30.82 17.89
N SER A 673 37.20 -29.83 16.99
CA SER A 673 38.12 -28.71 16.86
C SER A 673 37.65 -27.47 17.60
N LEU A 674 36.35 -27.35 17.83
CA LEU A 674 35.76 -26.34 18.69
C LEU A 674 35.41 -26.98 20.04
N PRO A 675 35.84 -26.41 21.19
CA PRO A 675 35.66 -27.03 22.49
C PRO A 675 34.20 -26.94 22.97
N ASP A 676 33.55 -28.11 23.12
CA ASP A 676 32.11 -28.27 23.46
C ASP A 676 31.66 -27.58 24.77
N ASP A 677 32.58 -27.28 25.68
CA ASP A 677 32.32 -26.62 26.96
C ASP A 677 32.18 -25.09 26.84
N MET A 678 32.64 -24.49 25.74
CA MET A 678 32.63 -23.04 25.52
C MET A 678 32.03 -22.60 24.18
N MET A 679 32.14 -23.43 23.14
CA MET A 679 31.74 -23.12 21.77
C MET A 679 30.88 -24.24 21.18
N MET A 680 29.70 -23.93 20.65
CA MET A 680 28.80 -24.89 20.03
C MET A 680 28.48 -24.52 18.58
N VAL A 681 28.50 -25.51 17.69
CA VAL A 681 28.20 -25.35 16.27
C VAL A 681 26.70 -25.52 15.99
N LEU A 682 26.13 -24.61 15.22
CA LEU A 682 24.72 -24.60 14.79
C LEU A 682 24.61 -24.45 13.25
N ASP A 683 23.53 -24.98 12.68
CA ASP A 683 23.10 -24.74 11.28
C ASP A 683 24.21 -24.91 10.22
N LEU A 684 24.95 -26.03 10.28
CA LEU A 684 25.98 -26.37 9.30
C LEU A 684 25.34 -26.67 7.93
N GLN A 685 25.68 -25.87 6.94
CA GLN A 685 25.23 -26.00 5.55
C GLN A 685 26.44 -26.14 4.63
N LEU A 686 26.51 -27.26 3.91
CA LEU A 686 27.47 -27.47 2.84
C LEU A 686 26.94 -26.88 1.54
N LEU A 687 27.69 -25.98 0.93
CA LEU A 687 27.35 -25.38 -0.35
C LEU A 687 27.85 -26.29 -1.48
N PRO A 688 27.01 -26.69 -2.44
CA PRO A 688 27.46 -27.55 -3.53
C PRO A 688 28.24 -26.72 -4.55
N LYS A 689 29.43 -27.19 -4.92
CA LYS A 689 30.08 -26.91 -6.22
C LYS A 689 31.26 -27.86 -6.41
N THR A 690 31.09 -28.81 -7.31
CA THR A 690 32.14 -29.56 -8.05
C THR A 690 33.58 -29.25 -7.61
N GLN A 691 34.06 -30.00 -6.60
CA GLN A 691 35.40 -30.01 -6.00
C GLN A 691 35.95 -28.67 -5.47
N ARG A 692 35.39 -28.23 -4.33
CA ARG A 692 36.02 -27.65 -3.13
C ARG A 692 34.88 -27.21 -2.23
N GLU A 693 34.67 -27.90 -1.13
CA GLU A 693 33.42 -27.79 -0.38
C GLU A 693 33.44 -26.57 0.52
N SER A 694 32.74 -25.51 0.11
CA SER A 694 32.47 -24.36 0.97
C SER A 694 31.39 -24.70 1.99
N CYS A 695 31.55 -24.27 3.23
CA CYS A 695 30.54 -24.44 4.28
C CYS A 695 30.20 -23.12 4.97
N ILE A 696 28.97 -23.06 5.47
CA ILE A 696 28.47 -21.98 6.32
C ILE A 696 27.94 -22.65 7.59
N PHE A 697 28.34 -22.16 8.76
CA PHE A 697 27.82 -22.62 10.03
C PHE A 697 27.85 -21.47 11.05
N GLN A 698 27.10 -21.63 12.13
CA GLN A 698 27.03 -20.66 13.20
C GLN A 698 27.74 -21.21 14.44
N VAL A 699 28.35 -20.33 15.24
CA VAL A 699 29.01 -20.69 16.50
C VAL A 699 28.41 -19.87 17.62
N VAL A 700 27.94 -20.56 18.67
CA VAL A 700 27.51 -19.94 19.94
C VAL A 700 28.64 -20.05 20.93
N VAL A 701 28.99 -18.94 21.58
CA VAL A 701 30.03 -18.88 22.60
C VAL A 701 29.41 -18.55 23.95
N MET A 702 29.56 -19.45 24.93
CA MET A 702 28.99 -19.33 26.27
C MET A 702 30.05 -18.82 27.26
N MET A 703 30.37 -17.53 27.23
CA MET A 703 31.40 -16.95 28.10
C MET A 703 31.00 -15.58 28.68
N SER A 704 31.34 -15.38 29.96
CA SER A 704 31.28 -14.10 30.64
C SER A 704 32.61 -13.33 30.47
N GLN A 705 32.57 -12.21 29.74
CA GLN A 705 33.62 -11.18 29.68
C GLN A 705 34.89 -11.49 28.87
N LEU A 706 34.75 -11.68 27.55
CA LEU A 706 35.85 -11.57 26.59
C LEU A 706 35.54 -10.55 25.48
N ASP A 707 36.58 -9.91 24.96
CA ASP A 707 36.52 -9.01 23.81
C ASP A 707 36.05 -9.80 22.58
N THR A 708 35.11 -9.22 21.81
CA THR A 708 34.54 -9.85 20.61
C THR A 708 35.63 -10.20 19.60
N GLN A 709 36.68 -9.37 19.50
CA GLN A 709 37.81 -9.58 18.60
C GLN A 709 38.68 -10.78 19.03
N GLU A 710 38.77 -11.03 20.33
CA GLU A 710 39.55 -12.15 20.87
C GLU A 710 38.86 -13.49 20.61
N ILE A 711 37.53 -13.54 20.73
CA ILE A 711 36.71 -14.72 20.40
C ILE A 711 36.77 -15.04 18.90
N GLU A 712 36.66 -14.02 18.02
CA GLU A 712 36.80 -14.21 16.57
C GLU A 712 38.17 -14.79 16.21
N THR A 713 39.22 -14.28 16.86
CA THR A 713 40.60 -14.75 16.68
C THR A 713 40.76 -16.19 17.16
N GLN A 714 40.14 -16.56 18.28
CA GLN A 714 40.15 -17.93 18.80
C GLN A 714 39.42 -18.91 17.86
N ILE A 715 38.21 -18.57 17.39
CA ILE A 715 37.47 -19.40 16.42
C ILE A 715 38.31 -19.59 15.15
N ARG A 716 38.89 -18.51 14.61
CA ARG A 716 39.76 -18.57 13.42
C ARG A 716 40.98 -19.45 13.63
N HIS A 717 41.65 -19.34 14.78
CA HIS A 717 42.84 -20.15 15.09
C HIS A 717 42.52 -21.64 15.20
N LEU A 718 41.41 -21.98 15.87
CA LEU A 718 40.96 -23.37 16.03
C LEU A 718 40.62 -24.02 14.67
N LEU A 719 39.95 -23.28 13.79
CA LEU A 719 39.59 -23.76 12.45
C LEU A 719 40.77 -23.85 11.48
N LEU A 720 41.79 -22.99 11.62
CA LEU A 720 43.02 -23.06 10.82
C LEU A 720 43.97 -24.20 11.23
N THR A 721 43.73 -24.84 12.38
CA THR A 721 44.59 -25.92 12.85
C THR A 721 44.38 -27.15 11.96
N PRO A 722 45.43 -27.64 11.28
CA PRO A 722 45.28 -28.71 10.30
C PRO A 722 44.83 -30.00 10.99
N TYR A 723 43.71 -30.56 10.53
CA TYR A 723 43.15 -31.80 11.04
C TYR A 723 43.59 -32.98 10.17
N ASN A 724 44.20 -33.99 10.80
CA ASN A 724 44.58 -35.24 10.15
C ASN A 724 44.46 -36.38 11.17
N ASN A 725 43.53 -37.31 10.92
CA ASN A 725 43.31 -38.48 11.78
C ASN A 725 43.90 -39.78 11.20
N GLY A 726 44.76 -39.67 10.18
CA GLY A 726 45.41 -40.79 9.49
C GLY A 726 44.61 -41.39 8.34
N LEU A 727 43.29 -41.12 8.26
CA LEU A 727 42.41 -41.56 7.16
C LEU A 727 41.91 -40.38 6.31
N ILE A 728 41.70 -39.22 6.93
CA ILE A 728 41.12 -38.04 6.31
C ILE A 728 41.96 -36.83 6.74
N SER A 729 42.26 -35.93 5.79
CA SER A 729 42.84 -34.62 6.11
C SER A 729 42.00 -33.46 5.58
N ILE A 730 41.83 -32.46 6.43
CA ILE A 730 40.97 -31.29 6.21
C ILE A 730 41.83 -30.04 6.32
N ALA A 731 41.80 -29.21 5.28
CA ALA A 731 42.41 -27.88 5.29
C ALA A 731 41.39 -26.81 4.92
N THR A 732 41.41 -25.71 5.67
CA THR A 732 40.49 -24.57 5.54
C THR A 732 41.13 -23.39 4.84
N GLU A 733 40.39 -22.73 3.95
CA GLU A 733 40.76 -21.49 3.28
C GLU A 733 39.62 -20.45 3.43
N ASP A 734 39.93 -19.16 3.29
CA ASP A 734 38.94 -18.06 3.23
C ASP A 734 37.94 -17.98 4.41
N ILE A 735 38.41 -18.19 5.65
CA ILE A 735 37.55 -18.13 6.85
C ILE A 735 37.06 -16.69 7.13
N GLN A 736 35.80 -16.43 6.81
CA GLN A 736 35.06 -15.22 7.17
C GLN A 736 34.23 -15.48 8.43
N ILE A 737 34.39 -14.65 9.45
CA ILE A 737 33.63 -14.73 10.70
C ILE A 737 32.90 -13.41 10.88
N SER A 738 31.59 -13.44 11.05
CA SER A 738 30.75 -12.26 11.23
C SER A 738 29.96 -12.37 12.53
N ARG A 739 30.09 -11.39 13.42
CA ARG A 739 29.25 -11.34 14.63
C ARG A 739 27.80 -11.09 14.24
N ILE A 740 26.89 -11.89 14.78
CA ILE A 740 25.46 -11.67 14.68
C ILE A 740 25.02 -10.86 15.90
N LEU A 741 24.53 -9.65 15.68
CA LEU A 741 23.84 -8.90 16.74
C LEU A 741 22.48 -9.58 16.96
N ILE A 742 22.12 -9.86 18.22
CA ILE A 742 20.80 -10.41 18.54
C ILE A 742 19.77 -9.30 18.31
N THR A 743 19.27 -9.21 17.08
CA THR A 743 18.08 -8.43 16.73
C THR A 743 16.84 -9.29 16.95
N LYS A 744 15.67 -8.65 17.12
CA LYS A 744 14.39 -9.33 17.29
C LYS A 744 13.61 -9.31 15.99
N CYS A 745 12.87 -10.39 15.73
CA CYS A 745 11.75 -10.34 14.79
C CYS A 745 10.61 -9.57 15.47
N ASN A 746 10.07 -8.57 14.77
CA ASN A 746 8.95 -7.78 15.28
C ASN A 746 7.67 -8.61 15.34
N ALA A 747 6.79 -8.28 16.27
CA ALA A 747 5.50 -8.92 16.40
C ALA A 747 4.70 -8.83 15.08
N GLU A 748 4.11 -9.95 14.69
CA GLU A 748 3.37 -10.11 13.44
C GLU A 748 2.12 -10.93 13.70
N THR A 749 0.99 -10.53 13.14
CA THR A 749 -0.25 -11.32 13.17
C THR A 749 -0.46 -11.91 11.80
N ARG A 750 -0.72 -13.23 11.73
CA ARG A 750 -0.93 -13.95 10.46
C ARG A 750 -2.15 -14.84 10.56
N LEU A 751 -3.05 -14.71 9.60
CA LEU A 751 -4.22 -15.58 9.46
C LEU A 751 -3.92 -16.71 8.47
N THR A 752 -4.32 -17.94 8.81
CA THR A 752 -4.10 -19.15 7.97
C THR A 752 -5.30 -20.10 8.05
N MET A 753 -5.34 -21.12 7.19
CA MET A 753 -6.31 -22.23 7.26
C MET A 753 -6.31 -22.95 8.62
N LYS A 754 -5.21 -22.86 9.38
CA LYS A 754 -5.04 -23.44 10.72
C LYS A 754 -5.36 -22.46 11.86
N GLY A 755 -5.86 -21.28 11.52
CA GLY A 755 -6.34 -20.24 12.44
C GLY A 755 -5.45 -18.98 12.49
N LEU A 756 -5.80 -18.08 13.41
CA LEU A 756 -5.10 -16.82 13.66
C LEU A 756 -3.91 -17.04 14.61
N PHE A 757 -2.73 -16.62 14.18
CA PHE A 757 -1.51 -16.69 14.99
C PHE A 757 -0.93 -15.30 15.22
N VAL A 758 -0.81 -14.91 16.50
CA VAL A 758 -0.19 -13.66 16.91
C VAL A 758 1.23 -13.96 17.40
N TRP A 759 2.22 -13.69 16.56
CA TRP A 759 3.62 -13.92 16.87
C TRP A 759 4.17 -12.73 17.65
N PRO A 760 4.65 -12.91 18.89
CA PRO A 760 5.21 -11.82 19.68
C PRO A 760 6.61 -11.44 19.19
N ASP A 761 7.09 -10.28 19.62
CA ASP A 761 8.50 -9.90 19.48
C ASP A 761 9.40 -11.04 19.98
N THR A 762 10.23 -11.59 19.09
CA THR A 762 11.03 -12.79 19.39
C THR A 762 12.49 -12.57 19.04
N PRO A 763 13.43 -12.83 19.96
CA PRO A 763 14.86 -12.72 19.69
C PRO A 763 15.30 -13.66 18.55
N GLY A 764 16.24 -13.20 17.72
CA GLY A 764 16.86 -14.02 16.70
C GLY A 764 17.42 -15.32 17.27
N GLY A 765 17.11 -16.44 16.61
CA GLY A 765 17.55 -17.79 16.98
C GLY A 765 16.61 -18.48 17.95
N LYS A 766 15.55 -17.82 18.41
CA LYS A 766 14.50 -18.41 19.24
C LYS A 766 13.26 -18.74 18.41
N ASN A 767 12.54 -19.75 18.89
CA ASN A 767 11.23 -20.10 18.38
C ASN A 767 10.18 -19.37 19.22
N ALA A 768 9.26 -18.68 18.55
CA ALA A 768 8.00 -18.34 19.16
C ALA A 768 7.07 -19.55 19.08
N THR A 769 6.27 -19.72 20.12
CA THR A 769 5.20 -20.72 20.12
C THR A 769 3.87 -20.07 20.38
N GLN A 770 2.83 -20.59 19.74
CA GLN A 770 1.44 -20.21 19.96
C GLN A 770 0.63 -21.50 20.08
N PRO A 771 -0.34 -21.58 21.00
CA PRO A 771 -1.22 -22.74 21.09
C PRO A 771 -2.04 -22.86 19.80
N CYS A 772 -2.20 -24.07 19.26
CA CYS A 772 -3.04 -24.28 18.09
C CYS A 772 -4.50 -23.99 18.45
N PRO A 773 -5.25 -23.19 17.66
CA PRO A 773 -6.62 -22.80 18.02
C PRO A 773 -7.60 -23.97 18.19
N LYS A 774 -7.51 -25.02 17.35
CA LYS A 774 -8.38 -26.21 17.40
C LYS A 774 -7.96 -27.25 18.43
N ASN A 775 -6.65 -27.37 18.70
CA ASN A 775 -6.10 -28.28 19.70
C ASN A 775 -5.08 -27.53 20.58
N PRO A 776 -5.54 -26.88 21.67
CA PRO A 776 -4.67 -26.07 22.52
C PRO A 776 -3.54 -26.82 23.21
N LEU A 777 -3.54 -28.16 23.20
CA LEU A 777 -2.44 -29.00 23.70
C LEU A 777 -1.28 -29.07 22.69
N SER A 778 -1.56 -28.88 21.40
CA SER A 778 -0.56 -28.75 20.33
C SER A 778 -0.12 -27.28 20.18
N HIS A 779 1.09 -27.07 19.67
CA HIS A 779 1.67 -25.74 19.53
C HIS A 779 2.18 -25.49 18.11
N ALA A 780 1.74 -24.38 17.52
CA ALA A 780 2.36 -23.79 16.35
C ALA A 780 3.70 -23.19 16.75
N ARG A 781 4.69 -23.30 15.87
CA ARG A 781 6.04 -22.78 16.10
C ARG A 781 6.44 -21.90 14.95
N ARG A 782 7.12 -20.80 15.23
CA ARG A 782 7.72 -19.98 14.19
C ARG A 782 9.11 -19.59 14.63
N GLN A 783 10.07 -19.81 13.76
CA GLN A 783 11.46 -19.52 14.05
C GLN A 783 11.79 -18.10 13.62
N CYS A 784 12.31 -17.31 14.55
CA CYS A 784 12.99 -16.06 14.20
C CYS A 784 14.42 -16.43 13.80
N LYS A 785 14.76 -16.35 12.51
CA LYS A 785 16.09 -16.75 12.06
C LYS A 785 17.13 -15.79 12.60
N LEU A 786 18.17 -16.32 13.25
CA LEU A 786 19.34 -15.54 13.64
C LEU A 786 20.26 -15.38 12.43
N CYS A 787 20.26 -14.19 11.85
CA CYS A 787 21.15 -13.81 10.76
C CYS A 787 21.38 -12.29 10.80
N LEU A 788 22.27 -11.77 9.95
CA LEU A 788 22.59 -10.33 9.87
C LEU A 788 21.37 -9.42 9.61
N SER A 789 20.26 -9.98 9.11
CA SER A 789 18.94 -9.34 8.98
C SER A 789 17.86 -10.28 9.51
N THR A 790 17.73 -10.38 10.83
CA THR A 790 16.76 -11.29 11.47
C THR A 790 15.37 -11.14 10.89
N GLN A 791 14.83 -12.23 10.38
CA GLN A 791 13.50 -12.30 9.75
C GLN A 791 12.77 -13.53 10.24
N TRP A 792 11.44 -13.45 10.25
CA TRP A 792 10.61 -14.62 10.50
C TRP A 792 10.75 -15.64 9.37
N LEU A 793 10.95 -16.90 9.74
CA LEU A 793 10.78 -18.02 8.81
C LEU A 793 9.30 -18.39 8.68
N VAL A 794 9.02 -19.29 7.74
CA VAL A 794 7.71 -19.89 7.57
C VAL A 794 7.29 -20.56 8.88
N SER A 795 6.04 -20.37 9.28
CA SER A 795 5.48 -20.98 10.48
C SER A 795 5.38 -22.49 10.30
N ASP A 796 5.94 -23.24 11.25
CA ASP A 796 5.69 -24.66 11.40
C ASP A 796 4.33 -24.85 12.10
N LEU A 797 3.39 -25.38 11.33
CA LEU A 797 2.02 -25.60 11.75
C LEU A 797 1.63 -27.08 11.64
N GLU A 798 2.57 -28.01 11.47
CA GLU A 798 2.28 -29.43 11.20
C GLU A 798 1.40 -30.05 12.30
N ASP A 799 1.71 -29.75 13.56
CA ASP A 799 0.99 -30.21 14.75
C ASP A 799 -0.40 -29.57 14.94
N CYS A 800 -0.74 -28.54 14.15
CA CYS A 800 -2.02 -27.85 14.22
C CYS A 800 -3.03 -28.43 13.22
N GLY A 801 -4.23 -28.77 13.73
CA GLY A 801 -5.38 -29.11 12.90
C GLY A 801 -5.90 -27.89 12.13
N LEU A 802 -6.51 -28.13 10.97
CA LEU A 802 -7.19 -27.11 10.19
C LEU A 802 -8.39 -26.57 11.00
N VAL A 803 -8.47 -25.25 11.12
CA VAL A 803 -9.62 -24.55 11.73
C VAL A 803 -10.67 -24.30 10.66
N VAL A 804 -10.20 -24.01 9.45
CA VAL A 804 -11.03 -23.88 8.26
C VAL A 804 -10.77 -25.14 7.42
N GLU A 805 -11.68 -26.11 7.49
CA GLU A 805 -11.63 -27.36 6.72
C GLU A 805 -12.61 -27.34 5.55
N THR A 806 -13.69 -26.58 5.71
CA THR A 806 -14.79 -26.49 4.77
C THR A 806 -15.19 -25.04 4.57
N ILE A 807 -15.87 -24.74 3.46
CA ILE A 807 -16.36 -23.39 3.16
C ILE A 807 -17.23 -22.80 4.31
N PRO A 808 -18.14 -23.54 4.96
CA PRO A 808 -18.90 -23.02 6.10
C PRO A 808 -18.05 -22.54 7.28
N ASP A 809 -16.84 -23.07 7.46
CA ASP A 809 -15.95 -22.68 8.55
C ASP A 809 -15.45 -21.23 8.40
N LEU A 810 -15.42 -20.72 7.16
CA LEU A 810 -15.10 -19.32 6.87
C LEU A 810 -16.00 -18.35 7.63
N ASN A 811 -17.24 -18.73 8.00
CA ASN A 811 -18.13 -17.84 8.77
C ASN A 811 -17.51 -17.37 10.10
N HIS A 812 -16.58 -18.13 10.67
CA HIS A 812 -15.88 -17.78 11.92
C HIS A 812 -14.61 -16.94 11.71
N VAL A 813 -14.24 -16.68 10.45
CA VAL A 813 -13.08 -15.88 10.08
C VAL A 813 -13.50 -14.42 9.94
N GLU A 814 -12.95 -13.54 10.76
CA GLU A 814 -13.16 -12.09 10.62
C GLU A 814 -12.23 -11.49 9.56
N VAL A 815 -12.82 -10.76 8.61
CA VAL A 815 -12.08 -10.03 7.57
C VAL A 815 -11.68 -8.66 8.12
N THR A 816 -10.43 -8.27 7.88
CA THR A 816 -9.83 -6.99 8.23
C THR A 816 -9.08 -6.43 7.02
N ALA A 817 -8.71 -5.15 7.05
CA ALA A 817 -8.00 -4.52 5.94
C ALA A 817 -6.60 -5.13 5.73
N GLU A 818 -5.99 -5.67 6.79
CA GLU A 818 -4.64 -6.25 6.77
C GLU A 818 -4.61 -7.74 6.37
N ASN A 819 -5.67 -8.52 6.64
CA ASN A 819 -5.72 -9.97 6.39
C ASN A 819 -6.45 -10.36 5.08
N ALA A 820 -6.92 -9.39 4.32
CA ALA A 820 -7.77 -9.60 3.15
C ALA A 820 -7.18 -10.58 2.12
N LEU A 821 -5.88 -10.46 1.83
CA LEU A 821 -5.20 -11.34 0.87
C LEU A 821 -5.11 -12.79 1.39
N GLU A 822 -4.91 -12.96 2.68
CA GLU A 822 -4.81 -14.27 3.33
C GLU A 822 -6.17 -14.98 3.35
N VAL A 823 -7.27 -14.24 3.51
CA VAL A 823 -8.63 -14.78 3.40
C VAL A 823 -8.94 -15.20 1.97
N VAL A 824 -8.48 -14.46 0.97
CA VAL A 824 -8.62 -14.81 -0.46
C VAL A 824 -7.86 -16.10 -0.77
N GLU A 825 -6.62 -16.26 -0.31
CA GLU A 825 -5.83 -17.49 -0.47
C GLU A 825 -6.55 -18.70 0.17
N MET A 826 -7.12 -18.54 1.37
CA MET A 826 -7.92 -19.61 2.01
C MET A 826 -9.14 -20.03 1.18
N ILE A 827 -9.81 -19.08 0.53
CA ILE A 827 -10.95 -19.36 -0.34
C ILE A 827 -10.51 -20.06 -1.62
N GLU A 828 -9.41 -19.62 -2.25
CA GLU A 828 -8.84 -20.27 -3.44
C GLU A 828 -8.48 -21.74 -3.15
N ASP A 829 -7.82 -22.00 -2.02
CA ASP A 829 -7.48 -23.36 -1.58
C ASP A 829 -8.74 -24.22 -1.40
N LEU A 830 -9.77 -23.68 -0.74
CA LEU A 830 -11.04 -24.39 -0.53
C LEU A 830 -11.85 -24.62 -1.81
N LEU A 831 -11.63 -23.85 -2.86
CA LEU A 831 -12.33 -24.02 -4.14
C LEU A 831 -11.60 -24.95 -5.10
N SER A 832 -10.29 -25.10 -4.94
CA SER A 832 -9.41 -25.87 -5.85
C SER A 832 -9.86 -27.33 -6.09
N ASP A 833 -10.53 -27.95 -5.11
CA ASP A 833 -11.00 -29.34 -5.16
C ASP A 833 -12.53 -29.48 -5.40
N HIS A 834 -13.27 -28.38 -5.55
CA HIS A 834 -14.74 -28.39 -5.62
C HIS A 834 -15.27 -28.06 -7.02
N SER A 835 -15.89 -29.04 -7.70
CA SER A 835 -16.57 -28.82 -8.99
C SER A 835 -17.99 -28.26 -8.85
N THR A 836 -18.63 -28.48 -7.70
CA THR A 836 -20.00 -28.02 -7.40
C THR A 836 -20.11 -27.57 -5.96
N LEU A 837 -20.73 -26.42 -5.75
CA LEU A 837 -20.97 -25.79 -4.45
C LEU A 837 -22.46 -25.76 -4.16
N ASN A 838 -22.85 -26.07 -2.93
CA ASN A 838 -24.23 -25.94 -2.49
C ASN A 838 -24.60 -24.47 -2.20
N TYR A 839 -25.90 -24.19 -2.05
CA TYR A 839 -26.40 -22.83 -1.84
C TYR A 839 -25.70 -22.10 -0.67
N GLN A 840 -25.47 -22.79 0.44
CA GLN A 840 -24.89 -22.19 1.64
C GLN A 840 -23.38 -21.93 1.50
N GLU A 841 -22.68 -22.78 0.74
CA GLU A 841 -21.26 -22.61 0.40
C GLU A 841 -21.06 -21.41 -0.52
N VAL A 842 -21.84 -21.30 -1.60
CA VAL A 842 -21.82 -20.13 -2.51
C VAL A 842 -22.12 -18.85 -1.73
N ALA A 843 -23.14 -18.86 -0.86
CA ALA A 843 -23.45 -17.72 -0.01
C ALA A 843 -22.29 -17.33 0.91
N THR A 844 -21.63 -18.31 1.54
CA THR A 844 -20.53 -18.06 2.47
C THR A 844 -19.33 -17.44 1.76
N VAL A 845 -18.92 -17.98 0.61
CA VAL A 845 -17.82 -17.42 -0.19
C VAL A 845 -18.15 -16.00 -0.64
N LEU A 846 -19.32 -15.77 -1.22
CA LEU A 846 -19.70 -14.45 -1.72
C LEU A 846 -19.81 -13.40 -0.61
N ASN A 847 -20.34 -13.76 0.57
CA ASN A 847 -20.35 -12.85 1.73
C ASN A 847 -18.93 -12.45 2.15
N LYS A 848 -17.97 -13.39 2.14
CA LYS A 848 -16.57 -13.07 2.46
C LYS A 848 -15.89 -12.20 1.42
N LEU A 849 -16.14 -12.43 0.14
CA LEU A 849 -15.64 -11.55 -0.93
C LEU A 849 -16.24 -10.14 -0.79
N GLU A 850 -17.52 -10.03 -0.45
CA GLU A 850 -18.18 -8.74 -0.17
C GLU A 850 -17.54 -8.03 1.03
N ASP A 851 -17.28 -8.75 2.14
CA ASP A 851 -16.56 -8.20 3.30
C ASP A 851 -15.16 -7.69 2.92
N ILE A 852 -14.41 -8.47 2.12
CA ILE A 852 -13.06 -8.11 1.66
C ILE A 852 -13.09 -6.81 0.85
N VAL A 853 -13.98 -6.72 -0.14
CA VAL A 853 -14.13 -5.53 -1.00
C VAL A 853 -14.63 -4.31 -0.21
N ASN A 854 -15.42 -4.55 0.84
CA ASN A 854 -15.97 -3.47 1.65
C ASN A 854 -14.99 -2.88 2.67
N LEU A 855 -14.14 -3.70 3.27
CA LEU A 855 -13.23 -3.32 4.36
C LEU A 855 -11.82 -2.98 3.88
N SER A 856 -11.40 -3.51 2.74
CA SER A 856 -10.00 -3.49 2.30
C SER A 856 -9.77 -2.54 1.14
N ARG A 857 -8.51 -2.08 1.00
CA ARG A 857 -8.09 -1.27 -0.14
C ARG A 857 -7.82 -2.17 -1.35
N VAL A 858 -8.70 -2.16 -2.36
CA VAL A 858 -8.63 -3.06 -3.53
C VAL A 858 -7.50 -2.63 -4.48
N THR A 859 -6.32 -3.22 -4.34
CA THR A 859 -5.22 -3.04 -5.30
C THR A 859 -5.41 -3.90 -6.56
N PRO A 860 -4.71 -3.65 -7.69
CA PRO A 860 -4.80 -4.52 -8.85
C PRO A 860 -4.49 -6.01 -8.55
N CYS A 861 -3.57 -6.28 -7.62
CA CYS A 861 -3.25 -7.65 -7.19
C CYS A 861 -4.41 -8.30 -6.43
N LEU A 862 -4.99 -7.61 -5.44
CA LEU A 862 -6.16 -8.12 -4.71
C LEU A 862 -7.37 -8.25 -5.63
N GLY A 863 -7.60 -7.27 -6.51
CA GLY A 863 -8.65 -7.31 -7.53
C GLY A 863 -8.50 -8.52 -8.47
N GLN A 864 -7.28 -8.82 -8.93
CA GLN A 864 -7.02 -9.99 -9.77
C GLN A 864 -7.36 -11.30 -9.06
N ALA A 865 -7.03 -11.44 -7.78
CA ALA A 865 -7.35 -12.65 -7.02
C ALA A 865 -8.87 -12.79 -6.78
N LEU A 866 -9.56 -11.69 -6.43
CA LEU A 866 -11.01 -11.67 -6.29
C LEU A 866 -11.75 -12.09 -7.57
N ILE A 867 -11.30 -11.61 -8.75
CA ILE A 867 -11.94 -12.01 -10.01
C ILE A 867 -11.60 -13.44 -10.44
N ASN A 868 -10.46 -14.01 -10.01
CA ASN A 868 -10.17 -15.42 -10.24
C ASN A 868 -11.17 -16.29 -9.48
N ILE A 869 -11.41 -16.01 -8.19
CA ILE A 869 -12.43 -16.72 -7.40
C ILE A 869 -13.82 -16.60 -8.03
N ILE A 870 -14.22 -15.40 -8.46
CA ILE A 870 -15.51 -15.20 -9.14
C ILE A 870 -15.57 -16.01 -10.44
N SER A 871 -14.47 -16.07 -11.21
CA SER A 871 -14.37 -16.92 -12.40
C SER A 871 -14.58 -18.40 -12.06
N ASP A 872 -13.93 -18.89 -11.01
CA ASP A 872 -14.06 -20.29 -10.58
C ASP A 872 -15.50 -20.62 -10.15
N ILE A 873 -16.17 -19.70 -9.44
CA ILE A 873 -17.59 -19.84 -9.09
C ILE A 873 -18.47 -19.87 -10.35
N LEU A 874 -18.22 -19.00 -11.33
CA LEU A 874 -18.96 -18.93 -12.59
C LEU A 874 -18.77 -20.19 -13.45
N GLU A 875 -17.61 -20.85 -13.35
CA GLU A 875 -17.31 -22.10 -14.07
C GLU A 875 -17.78 -23.36 -13.34
N SER A 876 -18.15 -23.24 -12.06
CA SER A 876 -18.72 -24.34 -11.28
C SER A 876 -20.10 -24.77 -11.80
N GLU A 877 -20.49 -26.04 -11.59
CA GLU A 877 -21.84 -26.52 -11.96
C GLU A 877 -22.94 -26.12 -10.95
N SER A 878 -22.66 -25.11 -10.11
CA SER A 878 -23.52 -24.66 -9.01
C SER A 878 -24.71 -23.82 -9.51
N ASN A 879 -25.82 -23.80 -8.76
CA ASN A 879 -26.96 -22.93 -9.10
C ASN A 879 -26.72 -21.48 -8.64
N LEU A 880 -26.28 -20.62 -9.56
CA LEU A 880 -25.94 -19.22 -9.28
C LEU A 880 -27.11 -18.23 -9.44
N VAL A 881 -28.29 -18.68 -9.88
CA VAL A 881 -29.45 -17.80 -10.12
C VAL A 881 -29.83 -16.94 -8.90
N PRO A 882 -29.85 -17.48 -7.66
CA PRO A 882 -30.16 -16.67 -6.48
C PRO A 882 -29.11 -15.62 -6.13
N PHE A 883 -27.87 -15.81 -6.61
CA PHE A 883 -26.70 -15.02 -6.24
C PHE A 883 -26.26 -14.04 -7.33
N THR A 884 -26.95 -14.01 -8.47
CA THR A 884 -26.55 -13.21 -9.63
C THR A 884 -26.35 -11.73 -9.28
N ASN A 885 -27.28 -11.13 -8.53
CA ASN A 885 -27.15 -9.73 -8.10
C ASN A 885 -25.96 -9.51 -7.15
N MET A 886 -25.66 -10.49 -6.30
CA MET A 886 -24.55 -10.40 -5.36
C MET A 886 -23.21 -10.49 -6.09
N ILE A 887 -23.08 -11.44 -7.02
CA ILE A 887 -21.90 -11.59 -7.89
C ILE A 887 -21.68 -10.31 -8.70
N LEU A 888 -22.74 -9.74 -9.28
CA LEU A 888 -22.66 -8.48 -10.01
C LEU A 888 -22.24 -7.31 -9.12
N ASN A 889 -22.81 -7.18 -7.91
CA ASN A 889 -22.46 -6.12 -6.97
C ASN A 889 -21.00 -6.21 -6.51
N ILE A 890 -20.51 -7.41 -6.21
CA ILE A 890 -19.10 -7.64 -5.85
C ILE A 890 -18.20 -7.29 -7.04
N THR A 891 -18.54 -7.75 -8.24
CA THR A 891 -17.79 -7.45 -9.47
C THR A 891 -17.72 -5.94 -9.74
N GLU A 892 -18.84 -5.24 -9.61
CA GLU A 892 -18.94 -3.78 -9.75
C GLU A 892 -18.11 -3.07 -8.67
N ALA A 893 -18.20 -3.53 -7.42
CA ALA A 893 -17.45 -2.96 -6.31
C ALA A 893 -15.94 -3.19 -6.43
N VAL A 894 -15.49 -4.34 -6.97
CA VAL A 894 -14.07 -4.57 -7.32
C VAL A 894 -13.60 -3.50 -8.30
N GLY A 895 -14.38 -3.20 -9.35
CA GLY A 895 -14.05 -2.16 -10.32
C GLY A 895 -14.08 -0.75 -9.72
N ASP A 896 -15.15 -0.38 -9.02
CA ASP A 896 -15.33 0.97 -8.45
C ASP A 896 -14.34 1.28 -7.33
N ARG A 897 -13.99 0.30 -6.51
CA ARG A 897 -13.06 0.49 -5.39
C ARG A 897 -11.62 0.18 -5.73
N MET A 898 -11.32 -0.26 -6.96
CA MET A 898 -9.94 -0.52 -7.36
C MET A 898 -9.13 0.77 -7.28
N VAL A 899 -7.94 0.66 -6.73
CA VAL A 899 -7.05 1.77 -6.42
C VAL A 899 -5.57 1.42 -6.62
N GLY A 900 -4.73 2.38 -6.99
CA GLY A 900 -3.30 2.22 -7.22
C GLY A 900 -2.92 1.91 -8.67
N TYR A 901 -3.68 2.43 -9.65
CA TYR A 901 -3.35 2.37 -11.07
C TYR A 901 -3.43 3.77 -11.72
N GLU A 902 -2.78 3.97 -12.88
CA GLU A 902 -2.86 5.22 -13.62
C GLU A 902 -3.53 5.00 -14.99
N GLY A 903 -4.64 5.71 -15.24
CA GLY A 903 -5.31 5.78 -16.54
C GLY A 903 -6.26 4.62 -16.81
N SER A 904 -5.76 3.38 -16.82
CA SER A 904 -6.62 2.20 -16.90
C SER A 904 -5.96 0.97 -16.29
N SER A 905 -6.75 0.09 -15.68
CA SER A 905 -6.32 -1.21 -15.18
C SER A 905 -7.25 -2.29 -15.71
N THR A 906 -6.68 -3.40 -16.17
CA THR A 906 -7.42 -4.52 -16.74
C THR A 906 -7.10 -5.78 -15.95
N LEU A 907 -8.15 -6.45 -15.47
CA LEU A 907 -8.11 -7.71 -14.75
C LEU A 907 -8.78 -8.78 -15.62
N THR A 908 -8.13 -9.92 -15.81
CA THR A 908 -8.67 -11.00 -16.67
C THR A 908 -8.60 -12.36 -16.01
N ALA A 909 -9.70 -13.09 -16.09
CA ALA A 909 -9.86 -14.48 -15.69
C ALA A 909 -10.68 -15.23 -16.78
N PRO A 910 -10.64 -16.57 -16.83
CA PRO A 910 -11.26 -17.34 -17.91
C PRO A 910 -12.72 -16.98 -18.23
N SER A 911 -13.58 -16.79 -17.22
CA SER A 911 -15.00 -16.47 -17.37
C SER A 911 -15.38 -15.01 -17.14
N ILE A 912 -14.41 -14.14 -16.80
CA ILE A 912 -14.69 -12.73 -16.51
C ILE A 912 -13.51 -11.82 -16.83
N ALA A 913 -13.81 -10.62 -17.33
CA ALA A 913 -12.84 -9.58 -17.60
C ALA A 913 -13.38 -8.24 -17.12
N ILE A 914 -12.57 -7.52 -16.36
CA ILE A 914 -12.91 -6.19 -15.86
C ILE A 914 -11.83 -5.23 -16.34
N SER A 915 -12.24 -4.12 -16.93
CA SER A 915 -11.32 -3.02 -17.20
C SER A 915 -11.91 -1.74 -16.62
N VAL A 916 -11.11 -1.06 -15.81
CA VAL A 916 -11.47 0.23 -15.23
C VAL A 916 -10.62 1.28 -15.89
N VAL A 917 -11.27 2.35 -16.35
CA VAL A 917 -10.64 3.44 -17.09
C VAL A 917 -11.00 4.73 -16.40
N ASP A 918 -9.98 5.47 -16.00
CA ASP A 918 -10.14 6.82 -15.48
C ASP A 918 -10.48 7.76 -16.63
N VAL A 919 -11.77 8.08 -16.73
CA VAL A 919 -12.26 9.05 -17.72
C VAL A 919 -12.09 10.44 -17.15
N VAL A 920 -11.18 11.23 -17.73
CA VAL A 920 -11.00 12.64 -17.39
C VAL A 920 -12.18 13.45 -17.93
N PRO A 921 -13.02 14.05 -17.07
CA PRO A 921 -14.15 14.86 -17.53
C PRO A 921 -13.65 16.03 -18.39
N GLY A 922 -14.19 16.15 -19.61
CA GLY A 922 -13.81 17.21 -20.55
C GLY A 922 -12.80 16.81 -21.63
N GLU A 923 -12.04 15.71 -21.45
CA GLU A 923 -11.19 15.12 -22.51
C GLU A 923 -11.81 13.89 -23.17
N PHE A 924 -12.98 13.46 -22.68
CA PHE A 924 -13.76 12.37 -23.25
C PHE A 924 -14.23 12.70 -24.67
N SER A 925 -13.60 12.10 -25.68
CA SER A 925 -13.96 12.25 -27.10
C SER A 925 -14.75 11.06 -27.61
N SER A 926 -14.33 9.86 -27.29
CA SER A 926 -15.06 8.61 -27.49
C SER A 926 -14.29 7.55 -26.74
N LEU A 927 -14.97 6.51 -26.27
CA LEU A 927 -14.31 5.38 -25.63
C LEU A 927 -14.88 4.10 -26.21
N THR A 928 -14.02 3.31 -26.84
CA THR A 928 -14.40 1.98 -27.31
C THR A 928 -13.80 0.93 -26.41
N PHE A 929 -14.62 -0.03 -26.02
CA PHE A 929 -14.22 -1.24 -25.32
C PHE A 929 -14.56 -2.41 -26.21
N GLY A 930 -13.61 -3.28 -26.47
CA GLY A 930 -13.91 -4.56 -27.09
C GLY A 930 -13.22 -5.70 -26.38
N VAL A 931 -13.83 -6.87 -26.51
CA VAL A 931 -13.37 -8.11 -25.90
C VAL A 931 -13.20 -9.15 -27.00
N SER A 932 -12.07 -9.86 -27.00
CA SER A 932 -11.83 -10.97 -27.93
C SER A 932 -12.45 -12.28 -27.43
N SER A 933 -12.83 -13.15 -28.37
CA SER A 933 -13.33 -14.50 -28.09
C SER A 933 -12.24 -15.36 -27.50
N ASP A 934 -12.57 -16.06 -26.42
CA ASP A 934 -11.83 -17.22 -25.96
C ASP A 934 -12.07 -18.44 -26.87
N ARG A 935 -11.03 -19.29 -26.99
CA ARG A 935 -11.14 -20.73 -27.24
C ARG A 935 -11.10 -21.44 -25.88
N ALA A 936 -12.25 -21.84 -25.33
CA ALA A 936 -12.44 -22.60 -24.09
C ALA A 936 -11.19 -22.74 -23.17
N GLY A 937 -11.10 -21.90 -22.15
CA GLY A 937 -10.10 -21.97 -21.08
C GLY A 937 -8.95 -20.97 -21.18
N LYS A 938 -9.02 -19.97 -22.09
CA LYS A 938 -8.06 -18.85 -22.12
C LYS A 938 -8.69 -17.56 -21.64
N LYS A 939 -7.88 -16.74 -20.99
CA LYS A 939 -8.27 -15.40 -20.53
C LYS A 939 -8.67 -14.53 -21.74
N PRO A 940 -9.84 -13.89 -21.71
CA PRO A 940 -10.26 -12.93 -22.74
C PRO A 940 -9.34 -11.70 -22.72
N GLU A 941 -9.10 -11.11 -23.89
CA GLU A 941 -8.31 -9.87 -24.00
C GLU A 941 -9.25 -8.67 -24.18
N ILE A 942 -9.04 -7.63 -23.37
CA ILE A 942 -9.74 -6.35 -23.50
C ILE A 942 -8.87 -5.38 -24.30
N PHE A 943 -9.46 -4.76 -25.31
CA PHE A 943 -8.85 -3.67 -26.06
C PHE A 943 -9.66 -2.38 -25.90
N ILE A 944 -8.96 -1.30 -25.61
CA ILE A 944 -9.52 0.04 -25.40
C ILE A 944 -9.13 0.93 -26.59
N ASN A 945 -10.07 1.75 -27.08
CA ASN A 945 -9.85 2.70 -28.19
C ASN A 945 -9.35 2.04 -29.48
N SER A 946 -9.74 0.77 -29.71
CA SER A 946 -9.47 0.02 -30.93
C SER A 946 -10.77 -0.39 -31.61
N TYR A 947 -10.75 -0.46 -32.95
CA TYR A 947 -11.90 -0.92 -33.73
C TYR A 947 -12.05 -2.45 -33.65
N PRO A 948 -13.28 -2.98 -33.74
CA PRO A 948 -13.51 -4.41 -33.69
C PRO A 948 -12.83 -5.10 -34.88
N PHE A 949 -12.20 -6.24 -34.60
CA PHE A 949 -11.53 -7.10 -35.58
C PHE A 949 -12.09 -8.52 -35.53
N ASN A 950 -11.69 -9.37 -36.49
CA ASN A 950 -12.08 -10.78 -36.51
C ASN A 950 -11.67 -11.45 -35.19
N GLN A 951 -12.64 -11.98 -34.43
CA GLN A 951 -12.57 -12.50 -33.04
C GLN A 951 -13.15 -11.59 -31.96
N THR A 952 -13.68 -10.41 -32.27
CA THR A 952 -14.40 -9.60 -31.26
C THR A 952 -15.74 -10.25 -30.89
N VAL A 953 -15.98 -10.50 -29.59
CA VAL A 953 -17.25 -11.09 -29.08
C VAL A 953 -18.22 -10.05 -28.53
N ALA A 954 -17.68 -9.01 -27.90
CA ALA A 954 -18.44 -7.91 -27.36
C ALA A 954 -17.71 -6.61 -27.69
N PHE A 955 -18.48 -5.60 -28.10
CA PHE A 955 -17.95 -4.29 -28.42
C PHE A 955 -18.94 -3.22 -27.94
N ILE A 956 -18.43 -2.28 -27.17
CA ILE A 956 -19.16 -1.14 -26.64
C ILE A 956 -18.46 0.11 -27.16
N SER A 957 -19.22 1.02 -27.76
CA SER A 957 -18.73 2.32 -28.17
C SER A 957 -19.54 3.39 -27.46
N LEU A 958 -18.84 4.18 -26.65
CA LEU A 958 -19.40 5.31 -25.93
C LEU A 958 -19.17 6.57 -26.77
N PRO A 959 -20.24 7.18 -27.33
CA PRO A 959 -20.12 8.29 -28.26
C PRO A 959 -19.71 9.58 -27.54
N SER A 960 -19.08 10.49 -28.29
CA SER A 960 -18.66 11.83 -27.83
C SER A 960 -19.75 12.62 -27.11
N VAL A 961 -21.02 12.41 -27.47
CA VAL A 961 -22.17 13.09 -26.87
C VAL A 961 -22.29 12.82 -25.36
N LEU A 962 -21.78 11.69 -24.86
CA LEU A 962 -21.75 11.40 -23.41
C LEU A 962 -20.85 12.34 -22.62
N GLN A 963 -19.95 13.10 -23.28
CA GLN A 963 -19.20 14.18 -22.67
C GLN A 963 -20.12 15.18 -21.95
N HIS A 964 -21.33 15.41 -22.47
CA HIS A 964 -22.34 16.30 -21.88
C HIS A 964 -23.16 15.65 -20.76
N SER A 965 -23.03 14.33 -20.56
CA SER A 965 -23.75 13.56 -19.54
C SER A 965 -22.95 13.38 -18.26
N PHE A 966 -21.63 13.62 -18.28
CA PHE A 966 -20.84 13.66 -17.04
C PHE A 966 -21.24 14.89 -16.23
N PRO A 967 -21.54 14.76 -14.92
CA PRO A 967 -21.93 15.89 -14.10
C PRO A 967 -20.79 16.93 -14.11
N GLU A 968 -21.09 18.17 -14.51
CA GLU A 968 -20.10 19.24 -14.66
C GLU A 968 -19.44 19.69 -13.33
N ASN A 969 -19.69 18.98 -12.22
CA ASN A 969 -19.15 19.26 -10.89
C ASN A 969 -18.57 17.99 -10.24
N SER A 970 -17.25 17.82 -10.30
CA SER A 970 -16.41 17.30 -9.20
C SER A 970 -14.97 17.13 -9.68
N SER A 971 -14.24 18.24 -9.84
CA SER A 971 -12.78 18.20 -9.78
C SER A 971 -12.29 18.59 -8.38
N THR A 972 -12.82 17.94 -7.35
CA THR A 972 -11.87 17.35 -6.41
C THR A 972 -11.13 16.31 -7.22
N GLN A 973 -9.82 16.46 -7.42
CA GLN A 973 -9.00 15.26 -7.53
C GLN A 973 -9.33 14.49 -6.24
N SER A 974 -10.18 13.48 -6.34
CA SER A 974 -9.92 12.29 -5.55
C SER A 974 -8.43 11.98 -5.75
N PRO A 975 -7.70 11.55 -4.70
CA PRO A 975 -6.37 10.99 -4.94
C PRO A 975 -6.47 10.02 -6.13
N PRO A 976 -5.41 9.83 -6.95
CA PRO A 976 -5.45 8.79 -7.97
C PRO A 976 -6.07 7.56 -7.31
N ARG A 977 -7.17 7.04 -7.89
CA ARG A 977 -7.79 5.84 -7.34
C ARG A 977 -6.67 4.83 -7.33
#